data_AF-A0A7G4A4Q0-F1
#
_entry.id   AF-A0A7G4A4Q0-F1
#
_cell.length_a   1.000
_cell.length_b   1.000
_cell.length_c   1.000
_cell.angle_alpha   90.00
_cell.angle_beta   90.00
_cell.angle_gamma   90.00
#
_symmetry.space_group_name_H-M   'P 1'
#
loop_
_entity.id
_entity.type
_entity.pdbx_description
1 polymer ?
#
loop_
_entity_poly.entity_id
_entity_poly.type
_entity_poly.pdbx_seq_one_letter_code
_entity_poly.pdbx_strand_id
1 'polypeptide(L)'
;MLSQQVAAELLRKYGKDLENLQKITRGTSLGLRSDSQFIPELLKALDCIANGKAFEPTSYMTGISSMGKANSDPQKAVPALVDFFDDRFINTYFGDTNKANIENDFPGVNLDKLKTNIVNFRQEIREYIAAAKAEKSDTVQKSKVIASELGASHVEFRVKNFNPHDPSHNARQPLETIQFEFRTLQERDAFYERIKNVSPSAVTRDLTATKRDIQGNAIPIVLVKPEAIKSIDAALFPREPPKLSRAEFIETTRSLISAGIFSGRSSRLEESLKTICEALETGQLIDGRQINAQVSGGWMASGQQKTASGMIYAEEAWAFLFQEMGALGNSVYKEGIRGRLEEHFSKQKYPVEVRRLWFDVFADQEGYKKSSTYANLEDFISDRPGHQATVGQPSINVPQSPMDPPSVPQPSTVVHPSPSIPQPLGTMAPQSTSSPLTEVLKSVESQTGKFSKYQTTAGSGENIPFTSKPAQQFLHGLGVKNEIAPLSKKADGKPLPEQGNQDVTVKSFDPESQASLVISGARIDRLRKSAKTYVNTDIFPKGHFKEIVTPGTLKEQTKEESPKTGVHLQNMAVGVCHVQEIDLLATPILTSDGKAILGPRTGTINVDDPALLLLSTPALNLAYGSGNSLTKEEQEKYIESMYRTLFHAAVSEGRQYIALPAAGLGVFGGDPETYFKSLMKIAKEFPQLNIIYNPGDPKNAPLFDTVLNKYKPTNIVRTDRDVLIVAHELTQQDKPCAFHNPSDADVVLGIYDVGEYWKNGKGSRYVGEEHIGAMSTAPLNSRHLNPKAYENVVEHSFLQKPIHTLVEEKKHNAFIQHFIQHHAPGVEREPLIEKGGVKIEFKNQRYLDNFKALYSEYMNGAMERNGKAGKAYLTLPIAQVEAMENGVLKGRYQHYATSNNENREVVSVATCDNLDQSFKSRYKQRQGDFLKSTILKDFYEDLENAETAKDVNDVVNRYKADGRYDILAKAQNTTMQVLGITTSSVTAFETLRTERLADIDKAQRAQVA
;
A
#
# COMPACT_ATOMS: atom_id res chain seq x y z
N MET A 1 11.78 25.17 -17.22
CA MET A 1 11.30 25.57 -18.56
C MET A 1 12.44 25.34 -19.53
N LEU A 2 12.15 24.99 -20.78
CA LEU A 2 13.20 24.88 -21.80
C LEU A 2 13.66 26.29 -22.18
N SER A 3 14.98 26.53 -22.22
CA SER A 3 15.51 27.79 -22.74
C SER A 3 15.35 27.83 -24.27
N GLN A 4 15.42 29.03 -24.86
CA GLN A 4 15.40 29.18 -26.32
C GLN A 4 16.53 28.37 -26.98
N GLN A 5 17.72 28.41 -26.38
CA GLN A 5 18.90 27.69 -26.85
C GLN A 5 18.70 26.16 -26.79
N VAL A 6 18.15 25.64 -25.69
CA VAL A 6 17.88 24.21 -25.53
C VAL A 6 16.82 23.75 -26.53
N ALA A 7 15.75 24.53 -26.74
CA ALA A 7 14.74 24.19 -27.74
C ALA A 7 15.31 24.18 -29.16
N ALA A 8 16.17 25.16 -29.50
CA ALA A 8 16.86 25.20 -30.79
C ALA A 8 17.80 23.99 -30.98
N GLU A 9 18.50 23.57 -29.92
CA GLU A 9 19.35 22.40 -29.96
C GLU A 9 18.57 21.09 -30.13
N LEU A 10 17.44 20.93 -29.41
CA LEU A 10 16.56 19.79 -29.56
C LEU A 10 15.99 19.69 -30.98
N LEU A 11 15.58 20.81 -31.58
CA LEU A 11 15.14 20.87 -32.98
C LEU A 11 16.28 20.51 -33.94
N ARG A 12 17.49 21.03 -33.73
CA ARG A 12 18.66 20.71 -34.54
C ARG A 12 19.01 19.22 -34.49
N LYS A 13 18.92 18.62 -33.30
CA LYS A 13 19.34 17.23 -33.05
C LYS A 13 18.28 16.21 -33.48
N TYR A 14 17.00 16.49 -33.26
CA TYR A 14 15.90 15.52 -33.43
C TYR A 14 14.82 15.94 -34.40
N GLY A 15 14.81 17.18 -34.88
CA GLY A 15 13.75 17.71 -35.74
C GLY A 15 13.54 16.85 -36.99
N LYS A 16 14.63 16.40 -37.62
CA LYS A 16 14.54 15.55 -38.82
C LYS A 16 13.94 14.17 -38.55
N ASP A 17 14.26 13.60 -37.39
CA ASP A 17 13.74 12.30 -36.97
C ASP A 17 12.25 12.40 -36.65
N LEU A 18 11.82 13.46 -35.97
CA LEU A 18 10.41 13.74 -35.71
C LEU A 18 9.62 13.97 -37.02
N GLU A 19 10.19 14.66 -38.00
CA GLU A 19 9.59 14.79 -39.34
C GLU A 19 9.44 13.43 -40.05
N ASN A 20 10.46 12.57 -39.96
CA ASN A 20 10.41 11.23 -40.56
C ASN A 20 9.35 10.36 -39.88
N LEU A 21 9.25 10.43 -38.56
CA LEU A 21 8.21 9.75 -37.78
C LEU A 21 6.80 10.28 -38.13
N GLN A 22 6.66 11.58 -38.38
CA GLN A 22 5.40 12.16 -38.86
C GLN A 22 4.99 11.58 -40.22
N LYS A 23 5.95 11.36 -41.14
CA LYS A 23 5.66 10.72 -42.44
C LYS A 23 5.17 9.28 -42.26
N ILE A 24 5.83 8.51 -41.40
CA ILE A 24 5.43 7.13 -41.07
C ILE A 24 4.03 7.09 -40.46
N THR A 25 3.78 7.91 -39.45
CA THR A 25 2.49 7.94 -38.74
C THR A 25 1.32 8.38 -39.63
N ARG A 26 1.59 9.18 -40.68
CA ARG A 26 0.58 9.59 -41.68
C ARG A 26 0.38 8.58 -42.81
N GLY A 27 1.43 7.88 -43.23
CA GLY A 27 1.39 6.97 -44.37
C GLY A 27 1.07 5.52 -44.00
N THR A 28 0.89 5.21 -42.71
CA THR A 28 0.53 3.87 -42.22
C THR A 28 -0.86 3.87 -41.60
N SER A 29 -1.57 2.73 -41.68
CA SER A 29 -2.86 2.51 -41.02
C SER A 29 -2.73 1.91 -39.61
N LEU A 30 -1.50 1.79 -39.09
CA LEU A 30 -1.18 1.02 -37.88
C LEU A 30 -1.55 1.74 -36.56
N GLY A 31 -1.64 3.07 -36.57
CA GLY A 31 -1.82 3.87 -35.35
C GLY A 31 -3.14 4.63 -35.27
N LEU A 32 -3.31 5.33 -34.16
CA LEU A 32 -4.47 6.17 -33.94
C LEU A 32 -4.36 7.47 -34.73
N ARG A 33 -5.50 8.07 -35.06
CA ARG A 33 -5.52 9.42 -35.68
C ARG A 33 -4.70 10.43 -34.88
N SER A 34 -4.72 10.33 -33.54
CA SER A 34 -3.95 11.19 -32.63
C SER A 34 -2.44 11.09 -32.84
N ASP A 35 -1.91 9.92 -33.21
CA ASP A 35 -0.48 9.67 -33.36
C ASP A 35 0.13 10.51 -34.49
N SER A 36 -0.64 10.74 -35.55
CA SER A 36 -0.27 11.60 -36.68
C SER A 36 -0.46 13.11 -36.42
N GLN A 37 -1.16 13.47 -35.33
CA GLN A 37 -1.61 14.84 -35.04
C GLN A 37 -0.77 15.54 -33.98
N PHE A 38 -0.14 14.83 -33.04
CA PHE A 38 0.63 15.49 -31.96
C PHE A 38 2.06 15.88 -32.36
N ILE A 39 2.71 15.11 -33.24
CA ILE A 39 4.10 15.37 -33.69
C ILE A 39 4.27 16.76 -34.34
N PRO A 40 3.37 17.22 -35.25
CA PRO A 40 3.45 18.56 -35.81
C PRO A 40 3.32 19.68 -34.76
N GLU A 41 2.43 19.50 -33.78
CA GLU A 41 2.25 20.46 -32.70
C GLU A 41 3.46 20.49 -31.76
N LEU A 42 4.11 19.36 -31.55
CA LEU A 42 5.33 19.28 -30.74
C LEU A 42 6.48 20.04 -31.42
N LEU A 43 6.67 19.84 -32.72
CA LEU A 43 7.65 20.59 -33.52
C LEU A 43 7.36 22.08 -33.49
N LYS A 44 6.09 22.47 -33.67
CA LYS A 44 5.64 23.87 -33.61
C LYS A 44 5.88 24.49 -32.23
N ALA A 45 5.56 23.79 -31.15
CA ALA A 45 5.76 24.28 -29.80
C ALA A 45 7.26 24.49 -29.49
N LEU A 46 8.13 23.56 -29.90
CA LEU A 46 9.57 23.71 -29.77
C LEU A 46 10.10 24.90 -30.58
N ASP A 47 9.61 25.12 -31.80
CA ASP A 47 10.00 26.27 -32.63
C ASP A 47 9.57 27.60 -32.01
N CYS A 48 8.35 27.65 -31.46
CA CYS A 48 7.86 28.80 -30.71
C CYS A 48 8.76 29.12 -29.51
N ILE A 49 9.22 28.11 -28.75
CA ILE A 49 10.17 28.33 -27.65
C ILE A 49 11.51 28.83 -28.20
N ALA A 50 12.07 28.16 -29.20
CA ALA A 50 13.38 28.49 -29.77
C ALA A 50 13.46 29.93 -30.29
N ASN A 51 12.36 30.46 -30.81
CA ASN A 51 12.28 31.79 -31.39
C ASN A 51 11.57 32.83 -30.50
N GLY A 52 11.11 32.45 -29.30
CA GLY A 52 10.35 33.35 -28.42
C GLY A 52 9.01 33.82 -29.00
N LYS A 53 8.35 32.99 -29.83
CA LYS A 53 7.06 33.29 -30.45
C LYS A 53 5.90 32.72 -29.63
N ALA A 54 4.72 33.32 -29.77
CA ALA A 54 3.49 32.75 -29.23
C ALA A 54 3.16 31.41 -29.92
N PHE A 55 2.56 30.48 -29.19
CA PHE A 55 2.14 29.19 -29.71
C PHE A 55 0.62 29.14 -29.84
N GLU A 56 0.17 28.95 -31.08
CA GLU A 56 -1.25 28.80 -31.39
C GLU A 56 -1.51 27.35 -31.84
N PRO A 57 -2.18 26.52 -31.03
CA PRO A 57 -2.52 25.15 -31.44
C PRO A 57 -3.41 25.14 -32.68
N THR A 58 -3.20 24.21 -33.62
CA THR A 58 -4.09 24.11 -34.79
C THR A 58 -5.48 23.54 -34.43
N SER A 59 -6.52 23.99 -35.15
CA SER A 59 -7.93 23.62 -34.88
C SER A 59 -8.24 22.12 -34.99
N TYR A 60 -7.41 21.35 -35.70
CA TYR A 60 -7.55 19.89 -35.85
C TYR A 60 -7.36 19.10 -34.54
N MET A 61 -6.85 19.72 -33.47
CA MET A 61 -6.74 19.15 -32.13
C MET A 61 -8.06 19.17 -31.33
N THR A 62 -9.09 19.90 -31.79
CA THR A 62 -10.36 20.07 -31.03
C THR A 62 -11.28 18.84 -31.04
N GLY A 63 -11.09 17.91 -31.98
CA GLY A 63 -11.93 16.72 -32.15
C GLY A 63 -11.52 15.48 -31.35
N ILE A 64 -10.42 15.53 -30.59
CA ILE A 64 -9.94 14.39 -29.80
C ILE A 64 -9.94 14.79 -28.32
N SER A 65 -10.92 14.28 -27.57
CA SER A 65 -11.14 14.60 -26.15
C SER A 65 -9.94 14.26 -25.24
N SER A 66 -9.08 13.32 -25.63
CA SER A 66 -7.84 12.97 -24.90
C SER A 66 -6.67 13.93 -25.14
N MET A 67 -6.72 14.79 -26.17
CA MET A 67 -5.74 15.86 -26.43
C MET A 67 -6.27 17.25 -26.04
N GLY A 68 -7.35 17.30 -25.26
CA GLY A 68 -8.12 18.51 -24.92
C GLY A 68 -7.24 19.72 -24.60
N LYS A 69 -7.28 20.70 -25.51
CA LYS A 69 -6.59 22.00 -25.48
C LYS A 69 -5.09 21.88 -25.17
N ALA A 70 -4.29 21.50 -26.17
CA ALA A 70 -2.87 21.86 -26.16
C ALA A 70 -2.75 23.32 -25.70
N ASN A 71 -1.98 23.54 -24.64
CA ASN A 71 -1.94 24.83 -23.97
C ASN A 71 -1.37 25.88 -24.95
N SER A 72 -1.92 27.08 -25.01
CA SER A 72 -1.36 28.18 -25.83
C SER A 72 0.03 28.62 -25.36
N ASP A 73 0.45 28.17 -24.17
CA ASP A 73 1.82 28.27 -23.70
C ASP A 73 2.65 27.07 -24.24
N PRO A 74 3.65 27.32 -25.11
CA PRO A 74 4.45 26.23 -25.66
C PRO A 74 5.29 25.50 -24.60
N GLN A 75 5.63 26.15 -23.48
CA GLN A 75 6.34 25.52 -22.36
C GLN A 75 5.47 24.47 -21.66
N LYS A 76 4.13 24.59 -21.75
CA LYS A 76 3.17 23.61 -21.24
C LYS A 76 2.79 22.58 -22.31
N ALA A 77 2.80 22.96 -23.58
CA ALA A 77 2.48 22.05 -24.68
C ALA A 77 3.56 20.97 -24.87
N VAL A 78 4.84 21.32 -24.83
CA VAL A 78 5.95 20.37 -25.09
C VAL A 78 5.91 19.14 -24.16
N PRO A 79 5.84 19.26 -22.81
CA PRO A 79 5.81 18.08 -21.94
C PRO A 79 4.57 17.21 -22.17
N ALA A 80 3.41 17.84 -22.36
CA ALA A 80 2.15 17.13 -22.59
C ALA A 80 2.15 16.34 -23.91
N LEU A 81 2.76 16.90 -24.97
CA LEU A 81 2.86 16.26 -26.27
C LEU A 81 3.93 15.16 -26.28
N VAL A 82 5.00 15.29 -25.50
CA VAL A 82 6.04 14.25 -25.37
C VAL A 82 5.52 12.98 -24.69
N ASP A 83 4.54 13.09 -23.80
CA ASP A 83 3.94 11.92 -23.13
C ASP A 83 3.13 11.01 -24.07
N PHE A 84 2.81 11.46 -25.29
CA PHE A 84 2.22 10.61 -26.33
C PHE A 84 3.21 9.62 -26.98
N PHE A 85 4.52 9.78 -26.74
CA PHE A 85 5.50 8.72 -27.01
C PHE A 85 5.48 7.65 -25.90
N ASP A 86 4.29 7.09 -25.66
CA ASP A 86 4.05 6.02 -24.70
C ASP A 86 4.44 4.64 -25.26
N ASP A 87 4.42 3.62 -24.40
CA ASP A 87 4.83 2.27 -24.79
C ASP A 87 3.94 1.71 -25.91
N ARG A 88 2.67 2.11 -25.94
CA ARG A 88 1.76 1.81 -27.05
C ARG A 88 2.27 2.42 -28.35
N PHE A 89 2.55 3.72 -28.40
CA PHE A 89 3.10 4.38 -29.59
C PHE A 89 4.40 3.69 -30.04
N ILE A 90 5.30 3.41 -29.10
CA ILE A 90 6.59 2.78 -29.41
C ILE A 90 6.39 1.36 -29.98
N ASN A 91 5.52 0.56 -29.39
CA ASN A 91 5.24 -0.80 -29.86
C ASN A 91 4.50 -0.80 -31.21
N THR A 92 3.60 0.15 -31.45
CA THR A 92 2.88 0.27 -32.71
C THR A 92 3.83 0.54 -33.89
N TYR A 93 4.77 1.47 -33.75
CA TYR A 93 5.60 1.92 -34.87
C TYR A 93 7.01 1.31 -34.90
N PHE A 94 7.50 0.79 -33.78
CA PHE A 94 8.85 0.21 -33.67
C PHE A 94 8.87 -1.21 -33.08
N GLY A 95 7.71 -1.88 -33.00
CA GLY A 95 7.62 -3.29 -32.63
C GLY A 95 7.98 -4.20 -33.81
N ASP A 96 8.53 -5.37 -33.50
CA ASP A 96 9.05 -6.33 -34.49
C ASP A 96 7.99 -6.74 -35.52
N THR A 97 6.72 -6.80 -35.10
CA THR A 97 5.58 -7.18 -35.96
C THR A 97 5.37 -6.21 -37.13
N ASN A 98 5.65 -4.92 -36.95
CA ASN A 98 5.35 -3.88 -37.95
C ASN A 98 6.61 -3.35 -38.64
N LYS A 99 7.78 -3.60 -38.07
CA LYS A 99 9.07 -3.08 -38.52
C LYS A 99 9.34 -3.34 -40.01
N ALA A 100 9.21 -4.59 -40.44
CA ALA A 100 9.48 -4.98 -41.83
C ALA A 100 8.55 -4.28 -42.83
N ASN A 101 7.27 -4.10 -42.49
CA ASN A 101 6.31 -3.44 -43.37
C ASN A 101 6.63 -1.94 -43.49
N ILE A 102 6.96 -1.29 -42.37
CA ILE A 102 7.29 0.13 -42.37
C ILE A 102 8.62 0.38 -43.10
N GLU A 103 9.64 -0.47 -42.94
CA GLU A 103 10.91 -0.33 -43.66
C GLU A 103 10.75 -0.54 -45.17
N ASN A 104 9.80 -1.37 -45.59
CA ASN A 104 9.45 -1.55 -47.01
C ASN A 104 8.70 -0.33 -47.57
N ASP A 105 7.74 0.22 -46.83
CA ASP A 105 6.93 1.35 -47.26
C ASP A 105 7.69 2.69 -47.23
N PHE A 106 8.75 2.77 -46.42
CA PHE A 106 9.59 3.96 -46.25
C PHE A 106 11.08 3.65 -46.44
N PRO A 107 11.51 3.35 -47.68
CA PRO A 107 12.89 2.94 -47.96
C PRO A 107 13.89 4.02 -47.55
N GLY A 108 14.94 3.61 -46.84
CA GLY A 108 15.99 4.49 -46.32
C GLY A 108 15.77 5.00 -44.89
N VAL A 109 14.65 4.66 -44.24
CA VAL A 109 14.47 4.90 -42.81
C VAL A 109 14.98 3.70 -42.01
N ASN A 110 15.95 3.94 -41.12
CA ASN A 110 16.39 2.93 -40.15
C ASN A 110 15.54 3.07 -38.87
N LEU A 111 14.62 2.14 -38.65
CA LEU A 111 13.66 2.23 -37.54
C LEU A 111 14.30 2.04 -36.17
N ASP A 112 15.37 1.25 -36.05
CA ASP A 112 16.07 1.08 -34.76
C ASP A 112 16.78 2.37 -34.34
N LYS A 113 17.43 3.04 -35.30
CA LYS A 113 18.04 4.35 -35.10
C LYS A 113 16.99 5.40 -34.77
N LEU A 114 15.87 5.40 -35.50
CA LEU A 114 14.78 6.32 -35.25
C LEU A 114 14.16 6.11 -33.85
N LYS A 115 13.89 4.86 -33.47
CA LYS A 115 13.41 4.49 -32.12
C LYS A 115 14.36 5.01 -31.04
N THR A 116 15.66 4.74 -31.20
CA THR A 116 16.69 5.19 -30.25
C THR A 116 16.68 6.71 -30.11
N ASN A 117 16.61 7.43 -31.22
CA ASN A 117 16.60 8.89 -31.21
C ASN A 117 15.34 9.48 -30.55
N ILE A 118 14.17 8.88 -30.77
CA ILE A 118 12.91 9.32 -30.14
C ILE A 118 12.91 9.05 -28.64
N VAL A 119 13.43 7.89 -28.21
CA VAL A 119 13.61 7.56 -26.78
C VAL A 119 14.58 8.54 -26.13
N ASN A 120 15.72 8.83 -26.76
CA ASN A 120 16.71 9.79 -26.26
C ASN A 120 16.11 11.21 -26.18
N PHE A 121 15.37 11.65 -27.20
CA PHE A 121 14.69 12.93 -27.20
C PHE A 121 13.69 13.07 -26.02
N ARG A 122 12.88 12.03 -25.78
CA ARG A 122 11.95 11.99 -24.64
C ARG A 122 12.69 12.10 -23.30
N GLN A 123 13.80 11.40 -23.18
CA GLN A 123 14.63 11.40 -21.98
C GLN A 123 15.28 12.77 -21.75
N GLU A 124 15.90 13.37 -22.77
CA GLU A 124 16.55 14.68 -22.66
C GLU A 124 15.57 15.79 -22.28
N ILE A 125 14.36 15.82 -22.85
CA ILE A 125 13.33 16.79 -22.44
C ILE A 125 12.96 16.62 -20.97
N ARG A 126 12.81 15.38 -20.49
CA ARG A 126 12.50 15.11 -19.08
C ARG A 126 13.64 15.58 -18.17
N GLU A 127 14.88 15.33 -18.55
CA GLU A 127 16.08 15.77 -17.82
C GLU A 127 16.21 17.29 -17.76
N TYR A 128 15.93 18.02 -18.84
CA TYR A 128 15.94 19.48 -18.81
C TYR A 128 14.84 20.07 -17.91
N ILE A 129 13.65 19.48 -17.92
CA ILE A 129 12.53 19.91 -17.07
C ILE A 129 12.85 19.63 -15.59
N ALA A 130 13.43 18.47 -15.32
CA ALA A 130 13.94 18.03 -14.02
C ALA A 130 15.01 19.01 -13.50
N ALA A 131 16.08 19.23 -14.26
CA ALA A 131 17.16 20.16 -13.90
C ALA A 131 16.66 21.59 -13.57
N ALA A 132 15.71 22.12 -14.35
CA ALA A 132 15.14 23.44 -14.10
C ALA A 132 14.29 23.50 -12.81
N LYS A 133 13.64 22.40 -12.41
CA LYS A 133 12.95 22.29 -11.12
C LYS A 133 13.96 22.19 -9.97
N ALA A 134 15.02 21.40 -10.15
CA ALA A 134 16.07 21.23 -9.16
C ALA A 134 16.80 22.55 -8.84
N GLU A 135 17.08 23.38 -9.85
CA GLU A 135 17.72 24.70 -9.64
C GLU A 135 16.83 25.69 -8.86
N LYS A 136 15.51 25.68 -9.10
CA LYS A 136 14.55 26.46 -8.32
C LYS A 136 14.50 25.97 -6.87
N SER A 137 14.50 24.66 -6.65
CA SER A 137 14.59 24.04 -5.31
C SER A 137 15.87 24.44 -4.57
N ASP A 138 17.03 24.34 -5.22
CA ASP A 138 18.33 24.70 -4.64
C ASP A 138 18.35 26.18 -4.19
N THR A 139 17.81 27.06 -5.02
CA THR A 139 17.71 28.50 -4.71
C THR A 139 16.77 28.75 -3.53
N VAL A 140 15.62 28.07 -3.48
CA VAL A 140 14.68 28.14 -2.34
C VAL A 140 15.32 27.67 -1.05
N GLN A 141 15.99 26.51 -1.09
CA GLN A 141 16.62 25.92 0.08
C GLN A 141 17.73 26.80 0.64
N LYS A 142 18.65 27.27 -0.22
CA LYS A 142 19.73 28.19 0.18
C LYS A 142 19.19 29.49 0.75
N SER A 143 18.10 30.02 0.20
CA SER A 143 17.46 31.22 0.73
C SER A 143 16.92 31.00 2.15
N LYS A 144 16.32 29.83 2.41
CA LYS A 144 15.88 29.47 3.77
C LYS A 144 17.05 29.32 4.75
N VAL A 145 18.17 28.73 4.31
CA VAL A 145 19.39 28.61 5.13
C VAL A 145 19.94 30.00 5.47
N ILE A 146 20.11 30.86 4.46
CA ILE A 146 20.54 32.26 4.64
C ILE A 146 19.62 32.98 5.63
N ALA A 147 18.30 32.80 5.52
CA ALA A 147 17.33 33.41 6.42
C ALA A 147 17.47 32.91 7.87
N SER A 148 17.57 31.59 8.06
CA SER A 148 17.72 30.98 9.38
C SER A 148 18.99 31.44 10.09
N GLU A 149 20.12 31.42 9.38
CA GLU A 149 21.44 31.73 9.96
C GLU A 149 21.67 33.23 10.18
N LEU A 150 21.01 34.08 9.39
CA LEU A 150 21.15 35.54 9.51
C LEU A 150 19.96 36.25 10.18
N GLY A 151 19.01 35.49 10.72
CA GLY A 151 17.92 36.02 11.54
C GLY A 151 16.77 36.68 10.77
N ALA A 152 16.53 36.30 9.52
CA ALA A 152 15.31 36.68 8.83
C ALA A 152 14.13 35.86 9.36
N SER A 153 13.05 36.54 9.73
CA SER A 153 11.84 35.95 10.30
C SER A 153 10.98 35.20 9.28
N HIS A 154 11.05 35.60 8.00
CA HIS A 154 10.32 34.96 6.91
C HIS A 154 11.03 35.18 5.57
N VAL A 155 10.81 34.25 4.63
CA VAL A 155 11.28 34.36 3.23
C VAL A 155 10.10 34.18 2.30
N GLU A 156 9.86 35.18 1.47
CA GLU A 156 8.81 35.18 0.45
C GLU A 156 9.44 35.08 -0.95
N PHE A 157 8.95 34.13 -1.76
CA PHE A 157 9.44 33.87 -3.11
C PHE A 157 8.50 34.50 -4.14
N ARG A 158 8.91 35.63 -4.72
CA ARG A 158 8.12 36.30 -5.75
C ARG A 158 8.43 35.71 -7.12
N VAL A 159 7.39 35.47 -7.90
CA VAL A 159 7.49 34.89 -9.25
C VAL A 159 6.91 35.83 -10.29
N LYS A 160 7.45 35.77 -11.51
CA LYS A 160 6.96 36.58 -12.62
C LYS A 160 5.52 36.20 -12.98
N ASN A 161 4.67 37.18 -13.30
CA ASN A 161 3.27 37.00 -13.68
C ASN A 161 2.41 36.30 -12.60
N PHE A 162 2.64 36.60 -11.31
CA PHE A 162 1.87 36.00 -10.21
C PHE A 162 0.35 36.08 -10.43
N ASN A 163 -0.34 34.95 -10.32
CA ASN A 163 -1.79 34.84 -10.41
C ASN A 163 -2.35 34.37 -9.06
N PRO A 164 -3.05 35.22 -8.30
CA PRO A 164 -3.55 34.87 -6.96
C PRO A 164 -4.54 33.70 -6.94
N HIS A 165 -5.16 33.35 -8.07
CA HIS A 165 -6.16 32.28 -8.18
C HIS A 165 -5.61 30.98 -8.79
N ASP A 166 -4.32 30.92 -9.11
CA ASP A 166 -3.71 29.71 -9.71
C ASP A 166 -2.35 29.38 -9.04
N PRO A 167 -2.37 28.68 -7.88
CA PRO A 167 -1.16 28.25 -7.19
C PRO A 167 -0.26 27.35 -8.05
N SER A 168 -0.87 26.54 -8.94
CA SER A 168 -0.16 25.66 -9.85
C SER A 168 0.61 26.42 -10.92
N HIS A 169 0.04 27.53 -11.41
CA HIS A 169 0.73 28.48 -12.27
C HIS A 169 1.94 29.08 -11.54
N ASN A 170 1.74 29.65 -10.34
CA ASN A 170 2.78 30.36 -9.59
C ASN A 170 3.96 29.46 -9.21
N ALA A 171 3.68 28.21 -8.81
CA ALA A 171 4.72 27.23 -8.51
C ALA A 171 5.65 26.95 -9.70
N ARG A 172 5.21 27.19 -10.94
CA ARG A 172 5.96 26.90 -12.18
C ARG A 172 6.63 28.12 -12.80
N GLN A 173 6.29 29.33 -12.36
CA GLN A 173 6.91 30.57 -12.83
C GLN A 173 8.36 30.69 -12.34
N PRO A 174 9.27 31.29 -13.11
CA PRO A 174 10.62 31.59 -12.65
C PRO A 174 10.55 32.55 -11.44
N LEU A 175 11.47 32.35 -10.50
CA LEU A 175 11.65 33.31 -9.41
C LEU A 175 12.09 34.64 -10.02
N GLU A 176 11.44 35.71 -9.61
CA GLU A 176 11.79 37.08 -10.02
C GLU A 176 12.63 37.73 -8.92
N THR A 177 12.17 37.63 -7.68
CA THR A 177 12.82 38.25 -6.52
C THR A 177 12.58 37.40 -5.28
N ILE A 178 13.53 37.39 -4.36
CA ILE A 178 13.44 36.70 -3.07
C ILE A 178 13.43 37.78 -1.99
N GLN A 179 12.41 37.77 -1.14
CA GLN A 179 12.19 38.77 -0.12
C GLN A 179 12.45 38.16 1.26
N PHE A 180 13.36 38.77 2.01
CA PHE A 180 13.64 38.44 3.39
C PHE A 180 12.97 39.45 4.30
N GLU A 181 12.24 38.99 5.30
CA GLU A 181 11.48 39.82 6.24
C GLU A 181 12.06 39.72 7.64
N PHE A 182 12.06 40.83 8.38
CA PHE A 182 12.67 40.92 9.72
C PHE A 182 11.68 41.48 10.72
N ARG A 183 11.91 41.23 12.02
CA ARG A 183 11.05 41.78 13.08
C ARG A 183 11.41 43.22 13.39
N THR A 184 12.69 43.57 13.21
CA THR A 184 13.20 44.91 13.51
C THR A 184 14.03 45.49 12.36
N LEU A 185 14.11 46.82 12.29
CA LEU A 185 14.98 47.51 11.33
C LEU A 185 16.46 47.17 11.57
N GLN A 186 16.85 46.96 12.82
CA GLN A 186 18.22 46.61 13.20
C GLN A 186 18.63 45.23 12.65
N GLU A 187 17.75 44.22 12.77
CA GLU A 187 17.97 42.90 12.17
C GLU A 187 18.09 42.98 10.65
N ARG A 188 17.20 43.73 10.00
CA ARG A 188 17.24 43.97 8.55
C ARG A 188 18.56 44.61 8.12
N ASP A 189 18.99 45.66 8.81
CA ASP A 189 20.21 46.39 8.44
C ASP A 189 21.46 45.54 8.67
N ALA A 190 21.52 44.77 9.75
CA ALA A 190 22.59 43.82 10.00
C ALA A 190 22.65 42.72 8.91
N PHE A 191 21.50 42.20 8.49
CA PHE A 191 21.40 41.24 7.39
C PHE A 191 21.87 41.86 6.07
N TYR A 192 21.36 43.04 5.72
CA TYR A 192 21.72 43.71 4.46
C TYR A 192 23.22 43.97 4.37
N GLU A 193 23.85 44.50 5.42
CA GLU A 193 25.30 44.78 5.39
C GLU A 193 26.14 43.51 5.23
N ARG A 194 25.69 42.37 5.77
CA ARG A 194 26.38 41.08 5.57
C ARG A 194 26.32 40.60 4.13
N ILE A 195 25.16 40.70 3.47
CA ILE A 195 24.98 40.14 2.13
C ILE A 195 25.33 41.11 1.00
N LYS A 196 25.24 42.43 1.24
CA LYS A 196 25.55 43.47 0.24
C LYS A 196 27.00 43.40 -0.22
N ASN A 197 27.92 43.07 0.69
CA ASN A 197 29.34 42.96 0.35
C ASN A 197 29.65 41.78 -0.58
N VAL A 198 28.75 40.79 -0.67
CA VAL A 198 28.89 39.63 -1.56
C VAL A 198 28.28 39.90 -2.95
N SER A 199 27.13 40.59 -3.01
CA SER A 199 26.45 40.87 -4.29
C SER A 199 25.76 42.25 -4.30
N PRO A 200 26.52 43.35 -4.43
CA PRO A 200 26.01 44.72 -4.24
C PRO A 200 24.90 45.11 -5.22
N SER A 201 24.95 44.60 -6.45
CA SER A 201 24.01 44.93 -7.53
C SER A 201 22.74 44.05 -7.55
N ALA A 202 22.69 43.01 -6.70
CA ALA A 202 21.59 42.06 -6.64
C ALA A 202 20.79 42.13 -5.34
N VAL A 203 21.20 43.01 -4.40
CA VAL A 203 20.57 43.19 -3.09
C VAL A 203 20.08 44.62 -2.94
N THR A 204 18.79 44.78 -2.64
CA THR A 204 18.16 46.09 -2.46
C THR A 204 17.41 46.15 -1.13
N ARG A 205 17.57 47.25 -0.37
CA ARG A 205 16.67 47.54 0.76
C ARG A 205 15.41 48.17 0.21
N ASP A 206 14.24 47.65 0.55
CA ASP A 206 13.01 48.40 0.33
C ASP A 206 12.81 49.37 1.50
N LEU A 207 12.97 50.66 1.23
CA LEU A 207 12.77 51.73 2.21
C LEU A 207 11.30 52.17 2.30
N THR A 208 10.43 51.68 1.42
CA THR A 208 9.03 52.10 1.29
C THR A 208 8.03 51.18 1.99
N ALA A 209 8.50 50.06 2.57
CA ALA A 209 7.73 49.08 3.35
C ALA A 209 6.25 49.00 2.96
N THR A 210 5.99 48.44 1.78
CA THR A 210 4.62 48.25 1.27
C THR A 210 3.82 47.19 2.04
N LYS A 211 4.50 46.29 2.76
CA LYS A 211 3.90 45.22 3.55
C LYS A 211 3.80 45.64 5.02
N ARG A 212 2.62 45.44 5.61
CA ARG A 212 2.33 45.70 7.02
C ARG A 212 2.00 44.40 7.75
N ASP A 213 2.39 44.31 9.01
CA ASP A 213 2.00 43.19 9.89
C ASP A 213 0.50 43.26 10.25
N ILE A 214 0.03 42.27 11.00
CA ILE A 214 -1.37 42.20 11.46
C ILE A 214 -1.75 43.35 12.41
N GLN A 215 -0.78 44.09 12.94
CA GLN A 215 -0.97 45.31 13.75
C GLN A 215 -0.85 46.60 12.92
N GLY A 216 -0.60 46.51 11.62
CA GLY A 216 -0.45 47.65 10.71
C GLY A 216 0.94 48.28 10.71
N ASN A 217 1.94 47.70 11.39
CA ASN A 217 3.32 48.21 11.37
C ASN A 217 4.04 47.79 10.09
N ALA A 218 4.91 48.66 9.58
CA ALA A 218 5.74 48.36 8.42
C ALA A 218 6.69 47.17 8.71
N ILE A 219 6.71 46.17 7.83
CA ILE A 219 7.65 45.04 7.92
C ILE A 219 8.97 45.43 7.24
N PRO A 220 10.10 45.42 7.95
CA PRO A 220 11.42 45.61 7.36
C PRO A 220 11.78 44.48 6.39
N ILE A 221 12.14 44.80 5.14
CA ILE A 221 12.45 43.80 4.11
C ILE A 221 13.76 44.06 3.34
N VAL A 222 14.35 42.99 2.83
CA VAL A 222 15.49 43.00 1.89
C VAL A 222 15.13 42.14 0.67
N LEU A 223 15.36 42.68 -0.53
CA LEU A 223 15.11 42.00 -1.79
C LEU A 223 16.43 41.51 -2.40
N VAL A 224 16.46 40.25 -2.83
CA VAL A 224 17.62 39.60 -3.43
C VAL A 224 17.23 38.94 -4.74
N LYS A 225 18.03 39.14 -5.79
CA LYS A 225 17.83 38.42 -7.07
C LYS A 225 18.18 36.93 -6.92
N PRO A 226 17.39 36.00 -7.50
CA PRO A 226 17.62 34.56 -7.38
C PRO A 226 19.04 34.10 -7.74
N GLU A 227 19.62 34.68 -8.80
CA GLU A 227 20.97 34.33 -9.28
C GLU A 227 22.08 34.65 -8.28
N ALA A 228 21.86 35.59 -7.34
CA ALA A 228 22.85 35.97 -6.34
C ALA A 228 22.88 35.04 -5.12
N ILE A 229 21.83 34.26 -4.89
CA ILE A 229 21.70 33.37 -3.72
C ILE A 229 22.84 32.36 -3.66
N LYS A 230 23.25 31.78 -4.79
CA LYS A 230 24.35 30.80 -4.81
C LYS A 230 25.68 31.41 -4.37
N SER A 231 25.98 32.63 -4.81
CA SER A 231 27.20 33.33 -4.43
C SER A 231 27.17 33.80 -2.97
N ILE A 232 26.00 34.26 -2.49
CA ILE A 232 25.77 34.64 -1.09
C ILE A 232 25.94 33.42 -0.18
N ASP A 233 25.32 32.29 -0.51
CA ASP A 233 25.48 31.01 0.20
C ASP A 233 26.96 30.59 0.27
N ALA A 234 27.66 30.59 -0.87
CA ALA A 234 29.05 30.16 -0.93
C ALA A 234 30.01 31.07 -0.14
N ALA A 235 29.78 32.38 -0.14
CA ALA A 235 30.64 33.33 0.56
C ALA A 235 30.42 33.35 2.07
N LEU A 236 29.17 33.17 2.51
CA LEU A 236 28.81 33.23 3.93
C LEU A 236 28.94 31.87 4.63
N PHE A 237 28.82 30.79 3.88
CA PHE A 237 28.89 29.41 4.37
C PHE A 237 29.92 28.61 3.58
N PRO A 238 31.22 29.00 3.62
CA PRO A 238 32.28 28.32 2.88
C PRO A 238 32.24 26.80 3.13
N ARG A 239 32.32 26.04 2.04
CA ARG A 239 32.02 24.61 1.97
C ARG A 239 33.27 23.76 2.19
N GLU A 240 33.97 23.94 3.31
CA GLU A 240 34.65 22.76 3.84
C GLU A 240 33.57 21.93 4.54
N PRO A 241 33.26 20.71 4.05
CA PRO A 241 32.31 19.85 4.74
C PRO A 241 32.90 19.59 6.11
N PRO A 242 32.21 19.97 7.19
CA PRO A 242 32.72 19.71 8.51
C PRO A 242 32.81 18.20 8.71
N LYS A 243 34.00 17.74 9.10
CA LYS A 243 34.23 16.32 9.37
C LYS A 243 33.71 16.00 10.75
N LEU A 244 32.71 15.15 10.84
CA LEU A 244 32.26 14.59 12.11
C LEU A 244 33.22 13.48 12.52
N SER A 245 33.53 13.36 13.80
CA SER A 245 34.09 12.09 14.29
C SER A 245 33.08 10.97 14.11
N ARG A 246 33.58 9.72 14.05
CA ARG A 246 32.71 8.53 13.95
C ARG A 246 31.72 8.47 15.12
N ALA A 247 32.17 8.87 16.31
CA ALA A 247 31.36 8.92 17.52
C ALA A 247 30.24 9.96 17.42
N GLU A 248 30.53 11.17 16.95
CA GLU A 248 29.52 12.23 16.77
C GLU A 248 28.46 11.83 15.73
N PHE A 249 28.85 11.16 14.64
CA PHE A 249 27.90 10.63 13.68
C PHE A 249 26.96 9.60 14.32
N ILE A 250 27.50 8.61 15.05
CA ILE A 250 26.70 7.58 15.72
C ILE A 250 25.76 8.20 16.76
N GLU A 251 26.27 9.08 17.61
CA GLU A 251 25.50 9.73 18.69
C GLU A 251 24.34 10.55 18.12
N THR A 252 24.63 11.39 17.12
CA THR A 252 23.62 12.28 16.53
C THR A 252 22.57 11.49 15.73
N THR A 253 22.98 10.44 15.00
CA THR A 253 22.04 9.55 14.31
C THR A 253 21.10 8.85 15.30
N ARG A 254 21.63 8.28 16.38
CA ARG A 254 20.83 7.63 17.44
C ARG A 254 19.90 8.60 18.15
N SER A 255 20.35 9.84 18.38
CA SER A 255 19.54 10.91 18.94
C SER A 255 18.33 11.24 18.05
N LEU A 256 18.53 11.37 16.74
CA LEU A 256 17.45 11.61 15.77
C LEU A 256 16.48 10.42 15.66
N ILE A 257 17.01 9.19 15.70
CA ILE A 257 16.19 7.97 15.76
C ILE A 257 15.31 7.97 17.02
N SER A 258 15.90 8.26 18.19
CA SER A 258 15.19 8.29 19.47
C SER A 258 14.14 9.40 19.55
N ALA A 259 14.38 10.53 18.88
CA ALA A 259 13.41 11.61 18.71
C ALA A 259 12.29 11.28 17.72
N GLY A 260 12.29 10.08 17.11
CA GLY A 260 11.26 9.63 16.19
C GLY A 260 11.32 10.32 14.82
N ILE A 261 12.45 10.94 14.46
CA ILE A 261 12.61 11.66 13.18
C ILE A 261 12.46 10.71 11.99
N PHE A 262 12.90 9.47 12.14
CA PHE A 262 12.78 8.41 11.13
C PHE A 262 11.65 7.42 11.43
N SER A 263 10.86 7.66 12.47
CA SER A 263 9.78 6.76 12.89
C SER A 263 8.57 6.80 11.96
N GLY A 264 7.66 5.83 12.15
CA GLY A 264 6.41 5.73 11.42
C GLY A 264 6.61 5.07 10.06
N ARG A 265 6.24 5.76 8.98
CA ARG A 265 6.37 5.18 7.65
C ARG A 265 7.84 4.94 7.27
N SER A 266 8.85 5.56 7.87
CA SER A 266 10.26 5.38 7.47
C SER A 266 11.03 4.29 8.23
N SER A 267 10.33 3.29 8.76
CA SER A 267 10.92 2.29 9.67
C SER A 267 12.08 1.47 9.09
N ARG A 268 12.10 1.19 7.78
CA ARG A 268 13.23 0.46 7.15
C ARG A 268 14.46 1.36 6.96
N LEU A 269 14.25 2.65 6.67
CA LEU A 269 15.30 3.65 6.69
C LEU A 269 15.86 3.81 8.11
N GLU A 270 15.00 3.85 9.11
CA GLU A 270 15.40 3.87 10.52
C GLU A 270 16.22 2.63 10.90
N GLU A 271 15.77 1.43 10.52
CA GLU A 271 16.48 0.16 10.75
C GLU A 271 17.84 0.14 10.03
N SER A 272 17.91 0.61 8.78
CA SER A 272 19.16 0.72 8.03
C SER A 272 20.16 1.66 8.71
N LEU A 273 19.69 2.80 9.22
CA LEU A 273 20.53 3.75 9.96
C LEU A 273 21.01 3.15 11.30
N LYS A 274 20.18 2.35 11.98
CA LYS A 274 20.59 1.59 13.19
C LYS A 274 21.68 0.58 12.85
N THR A 275 21.49 -0.22 11.81
CA THR A 275 22.46 -1.23 11.37
C THR A 275 23.79 -0.60 10.95
N ILE A 276 23.76 0.52 10.23
CA ILE A 276 24.97 1.27 9.88
C ILE A 276 25.67 1.80 11.14
N CYS A 277 24.94 2.36 12.11
CA CYS A 277 25.54 2.81 13.37
C CYS A 277 26.19 1.67 14.17
N GLU A 278 25.54 0.51 14.23
CA GLU A 278 26.05 -0.68 14.93
C GLU A 278 27.30 -1.25 14.25
N ALA A 279 27.31 -1.33 12.93
CA ALA A 279 28.48 -1.74 12.17
C ALA A 279 29.64 -0.72 12.30
N LEU A 280 29.33 0.57 12.34
CA LEU A 280 30.32 1.61 12.66
C LEU A 280 30.82 1.50 14.10
N GLU A 281 30.05 1.01 15.05
CA GLU A 281 30.54 0.86 16.42
C GLU A 281 31.39 -0.40 16.59
N THR A 282 30.98 -1.50 15.96
CA THR A 282 31.55 -2.83 16.17
C THR A 282 32.60 -3.24 15.14
N GLY A 283 32.65 -2.57 13.98
CA GLY A 283 33.48 -2.98 12.83
C GLY A 283 32.96 -4.22 12.09
N GLN A 284 31.76 -4.69 12.39
CA GLN A 284 31.16 -5.84 11.71
C GLN A 284 30.71 -5.49 10.30
N LEU A 285 30.75 -6.47 9.40
CA LEU A 285 30.15 -6.36 8.07
C LEU A 285 28.62 -6.47 8.17
N ILE A 286 27.92 -5.78 7.27
CA ILE A 286 26.46 -5.76 7.17
C ILE A 286 26.04 -6.65 6.01
N ASP A 287 25.00 -7.47 6.16
CA ASP A 287 24.37 -8.09 4.98
C ASP A 287 23.70 -6.97 4.16
N GLY A 288 24.18 -6.72 2.94
CA GLY A 288 23.68 -5.66 2.07
C GLY A 288 22.18 -5.72 1.78
N ARG A 289 21.53 -6.87 2.01
CA ARG A 289 20.06 -7.03 1.93
C ARG A 289 19.31 -6.33 3.06
N GLN A 290 19.98 -6.02 4.17
CA GLN A 290 19.41 -5.33 5.33
C GLN A 290 19.33 -3.81 5.14
N ILE A 291 20.07 -3.26 4.16
CA ILE A 291 20.09 -1.83 3.90
C ILE A 291 18.99 -1.46 2.91
N ASN A 292 18.12 -0.53 3.29
CA ASN A 292 16.94 -0.17 2.52
C ASN A 292 16.44 1.26 2.85
N ALA A 293 16.29 2.10 1.82
CA ALA A 293 15.72 3.44 1.97
C ALA A 293 14.17 3.46 2.03
N GLN A 294 13.50 2.31 1.99
CA GLN A 294 12.05 2.17 1.87
C GLN A 294 11.28 2.77 3.05
N VAL A 295 10.17 3.44 2.71
CA VAL A 295 9.18 3.98 3.63
C VAL A 295 7.86 3.23 3.35
N SER A 296 7.14 2.75 4.37
CA SER A 296 5.91 1.96 4.29
C SER A 296 4.83 2.68 3.50
N GLY A 297 4.27 2.00 2.48
CA GLY A 297 3.33 2.58 1.52
C GLY A 297 3.75 2.48 0.04
N GLY A 298 4.54 1.46 -0.34
CA GLY A 298 4.84 1.16 -1.75
C GLY A 298 5.84 2.11 -2.41
N TRP A 299 7.01 2.32 -1.80
CA TRP A 299 8.09 3.15 -2.36
C TRP A 299 8.81 2.58 -3.58
N MET A 300 8.77 1.26 -3.79
CA MET A 300 9.15 0.60 -5.04
C MET A 300 8.38 -0.73 -5.11
N ALA A 301 7.90 -1.12 -6.30
CA ALA A 301 7.48 -2.49 -6.52
C ALA A 301 8.68 -3.43 -6.28
N SER A 302 8.46 -4.62 -5.74
CA SER A 302 9.50 -5.62 -5.44
C SER A 302 10.42 -5.96 -6.63
N GLY A 303 10.01 -5.63 -7.87
CA GLY A 303 10.81 -5.83 -9.08
C GLY A 303 11.75 -4.68 -9.49
N GLN A 304 11.82 -3.56 -8.75
CA GLN A 304 12.72 -2.42 -9.07
C GLN A 304 13.87 -2.22 -8.08
N GLN A 305 13.99 -3.07 -7.07
CA GLN A 305 15.00 -2.95 -6.01
C GLN A 305 16.36 -3.49 -6.49
N LYS A 306 17.41 -2.68 -6.38
CA LYS A 306 18.79 -3.18 -6.42
C LYS A 306 19.20 -3.43 -4.99
N THR A 307 19.28 -4.67 -4.51
CA THR A 307 19.89 -4.97 -3.21
C THR A 307 21.38 -5.19 -3.39
N ALA A 308 22.22 -4.59 -2.55
CA ALA A 308 23.63 -4.99 -2.47
C ALA A 308 23.69 -6.47 -2.03
N SER A 309 24.34 -7.33 -2.81
CA SER A 309 24.46 -8.75 -2.49
C SER A 309 25.73 -9.02 -1.70
N GLY A 310 25.61 -9.71 -0.56
CA GLY A 310 26.75 -10.14 0.24
C GLY A 310 27.02 -9.23 1.45
N MET A 311 28.07 -9.58 2.19
CA MET A 311 28.51 -8.83 3.36
C MET A 311 29.32 -7.61 2.91
N ILE A 312 28.88 -6.41 3.30
CA ILE A 312 29.43 -5.12 2.89
C ILE A 312 29.86 -4.30 4.11
N TYR A 313 30.79 -3.37 3.92
CA TYR A 313 31.21 -2.45 4.99
C TYR A 313 30.15 -1.37 5.26
N ALA A 314 30.20 -0.72 6.42
CA ALA A 314 29.25 0.33 6.80
C ALA A 314 29.30 1.53 5.84
N GLU A 315 30.47 1.81 5.28
CA GLU A 315 30.73 2.85 4.29
C GLU A 315 30.04 2.53 2.95
N GLU A 316 30.12 1.26 2.52
CA GLU A 316 29.44 0.76 1.32
C GLU A 316 27.92 0.75 1.52
N ALA A 317 27.47 0.36 2.71
CA ALA A 317 26.06 0.41 3.11
C ALA A 317 25.52 1.84 3.10
N TRP A 318 26.27 2.83 3.61
CA TRP A 318 25.88 4.23 3.55
C TRP A 318 25.79 4.74 2.11
N ALA A 319 26.81 4.47 1.28
CA ALA A 319 26.80 4.90 -0.12
C ALA A 319 25.62 4.30 -0.89
N PHE A 320 25.33 3.03 -0.62
CA PHE A 320 24.17 2.34 -1.17
C PHE A 320 22.85 2.95 -0.66
N LEU A 321 22.71 3.20 0.65
CA LEU A 321 21.53 3.84 1.23
C LEU A 321 21.30 5.26 0.65
N PHE A 322 22.38 6.03 0.50
CA PHE A 322 22.34 7.36 -0.09
C PHE A 322 21.95 7.32 -1.58
N GLN A 323 22.45 6.33 -2.33
CA GLN A 323 22.04 6.09 -3.70
C GLN A 323 20.54 5.78 -3.81
N GLU A 324 20.05 4.87 -2.95
CA GLU A 324 18.64 4.54 -2.88
C GLU A 324 17.81 5.78 -2.51
N MET A 325 18.26 6.60 -1.55
CA MET A 325 17.60 7.87 -1.19
C MET A 325 17.58 8.92 -2.32
N GLY A 326 18.63 8.95 -3.16
CA GLY A 326 18.73 9.84 -4.31
C GLY A 326 17.83 9.41 -5.47
N ALA A 327 17.70 8.10 -5.72
CA ALA A 327 16.83 7.55 -6.76
C ALA A 327 15.34 7.89 -6.58
N LEU A 328 14.94 8.30 -5.37
CA LEU A 328 13.55 8.60 -5.00
C LEU A 328 13.06 9.99 -5.36
N GLY A 329 13.93 10.91 -5.81
CA GLY A 329 13.52 12.28 -6.14
C GLY A 329 12.94 13.06 -4.94
N ASN A 330 12.12 14.08 -5.23
CA ASN A 330 11.44 14.91 -4.21
C ASN A 330 10.08 14.30 -3.81
N SER A 331 10.09 13.10 -3.24
CA SER A 331 8.86 12.46 -2.76
C SER A 331 8.27 13.19 -1.55
N VAL A 332 6.94 13.12 -1.38
CA VAL A 332 6.21 13.73 -0.25
C VAL A 332 6.73 13.25 1.11
N TYR A 333 7.33 12.06 1.20
CA TYR A 333 7.89 11.58 2.47
C TYR A 333 9.31 12.06 2.72
N LYS A 334 10.12 12.31 1.69
CA LYS A 334 11.39 13.02 1.85
C LYS A 334 11.15 14.45 2.35
N GLU A 335 10.09 15.09 1.84
CA GLU A 335 9.56 16.35 2.38
C GLU A 335 9.09 16.23 3.83
N GLY A 336 8.36 15.17 4.18
CA GLY A 336 7.95 14.91 5.56
C GLY A 336 9.11 14.69 6.54
N ILE A 337 10.18 13.98 6.15
CA ILE A 337 11.39 13.82 6.97
C ILE A 337 12.10 15.16 7.16
N ARG A 338 12.23 15.97 6.08
CA ARG A 338 12.77 17.33 6.19
C ARG A 338 11.97 18.18 7.16
N GLY A 339 10.64 18.18 7.06
CA GLY A 339 9.79 18.94 7.98
C GLY A 339 10.02 18.56 9.45
N ARG A 340 10.18 17.26 9.75
CA ARG A 340 10.53 16.78 11.09
C ARG A 340 11.93 17.20 11.54
N LEU A 341 12.92 17.15 10.64
CA LEU A 341 14.28 17.64 10.91
C LEU A 341 14.29 19.15 11.19
N GLU A 342 13.59 19.95 10.38
CA GLU A 342 13.43 21.41 10.58
C GLU A 342 12.80 21.71 11.94
N GLU A 343 11.69 21.04 12.25
CA GLU A 343 11.01 21.21 13.53
C GLU A 343 11.91 20.82 14.71
N HIS A 344 12.62 19.69 14.62
CA HIS A 344 13.48 19.21 15.69
C HIS A 344 14.70 20.10 15.93
N PHE A 345 15.38 20.51 14.86
CA PHE A 345 16.54 21.41 14.94
C PHE A 345 16.16 22.83 15.37
N SER A 346 14.90 23.25 15.20
CA SER A 346 14.43 24.52 15.77
C SER A 346 14.27 24.48 17.30
N LYS A 347 14.08 23.29 17.88
CA LYS A 347 13.83 23.07 19.31
C LYS A 347 15.06 22.62 20.09
N GLN A 348 16.01 21.95 19.43
CA GLN A 348 17.19 21.34 20.05
C GLN A 348 18.48 21.90 19.46
N LYS A 349 19.49 22.14 20.31
CA LYS A 349 20.80 22.60 19.85
C LYS A 349 21.62 21.43 19.33
N TYR A 350 21.81 21.38 18.01
CA TYR A 350 22.80 20.51 17.36
C TYR A 350 23.94 21.37 16.80
N PRO A 351 25.18 20.83 16.70
CA PRO A 351 26.25 21.46 15.95
C PRO A 351 25.77 21.83 14.53
N VAL A 352 26.25 22.97 14.00
CA VAL A 352 25.88 23.47 12.66
C VAL A 352 26.18 22.41 11.59
N GLU A 353 27.26 21.68 11.82
CA GLU A 353 27.83 20.61 11.03
C GLU A 353 26.85 19.43 10.89
N VAL A 354 26.25 19.02 12.01
CA VAL A 354 25.26 17.94 12.08
C VAL A 354 23.96 18.36 11.40
N ARG A 355 23.51 19.59 11.64
CA ARG A 355 22.31 20.14 10.99
C ARG A 355 22.49 20.15 9.48
N ARG A 356 23.65 20.63 9.02
CA ARG A 356 24.01 20.71 7.59
C ARG A 356 24.04 19.32 6.94
N LEU A 357 24.70 18.34 7.57
CA LEU A 357 24.76 16.96 7.08
C LEU A 357 23.34 16.42 6.80
N TRP A 358 22.46 16.45 7.81
CA TRP A 358 21.13 15.87 7.68
C TRP A 358 20.22 16.64 6.73
N PHE A 359 20.36 17.96 6.64
CA PHE A 359 19.64 18.74 5.63
C PHE A 359 20.11 18.44 4.20
N ASP A 360 21.41 18.30 3.99
CA ASP A 360 21.98 18.07 2.67
C ASP A 360 21.71 16.63 2.19
N VAL A 361 21.79 15.64 3.10
CA VAL A 361 21.42 14.23 2.82
C VAL A 361 19.97 14.13 2.34
N PHE A 362 19.05 14.89 2.96
CA PHE A 362 17.64 14.88 2.61
C PHE A 362 17.21 16.04 1.69
N ALA A 363 18.15 16.79 1.11
CA ALA A 363 17.84 17.90 0.21
C ALA A 363 17.08 17.45 -1.04
N ASP A 364 16.47 18.42 -1.74
CA ASP A 364 15.82 18.18 -3.02
C ASP A 364 16.86 17.72 -4.06
N GLN A 365 16.79 16.44 -4.41
CA GLN A 365 17.74 15.79 -5.30
C GLN A 365 16.94 14.86 -6.22
N GLU A 366 16.94 15.15 -7.52
CA GLU A 366 16.46 14.21 -8.54
C GLU A 366 17.60 13.27 -8.92
N GLY A 367 17.49 12.00 -8.53
CA GLY A 367 18.49 10.97 -8.82
C GLY A 367 19.68 10.94 -7.85
N TYR A 368 20.44 9.85 -7.91
CA TYR A 368 21.68 9.71 -7.14
C TYR A 368 22.79 10.63 -7.67
N LYS A 369 23.28 11.53 -6.83
CA LYS A 369 24.41 12.41 -7.13
C LYS A 369 25.71 11.79 -6.61
N LYS A 370 26.35 10.95 -7.44
CA LYS A 370 27.62 10.28 -7.09
C LYS A 370 28.75 11.26 -6.71
N SER A 371 28.67 12.52 -7.15
CA SER A 371 29.61 13.60 -6.80
C SER A 371 29.21 14.42 -5.57
N SER A 372 28.14 14.03 -4.86
CA SER A 372 27.79 14.64 -3.57
C SER A 372 28.89 14.33 -2.55
N THR A 373 29.34 15.34 -1.80
CA THR A 373 30.28 15.18 -0.68
C THR A 373 29.76 14.30 0.45
N TYR A 374 28.47 13.93 0.41
CA TYR A 374 27.82 13.05 1.39
C TYR A 374 27.46 11.67 0.82
N ALA A 375 27.76 11.43 -0.46
CA ALA A 375 27.55 10.13 -1.09
C ALA A 375 28.47 9.05 -0.49
N ASN A 376 29.68 9.43 -0.09
CA ASN A 376 30.61 8.52 0.58
C ASN A 376 30.79 8.95 2.03
N LEU A 377 30.64 8.01 2.95
CA LEU A 377 30.79 8.25 4.39
C LEU A 377 32.19 8.79 4.75
N GLU A 378 33.21 8.36 3.99
CA GLU A 378 34.61 8.76 4.16
C GLU A 378 34.88 10.25 3.88
N ASP A 379 34.04 10.91 3.09
CA ASP A 379 34.23 12.30 2.71
C ASP A 379 33.86 13.28 3.85
N PHE A 380 33.17 12.79 4.89
CA PHE A 380 32.68 13.61 6.01
C PHE A 380 32.83 12.97 7.41
N ILE A 381 33.47 11.80 7.54
CA ILE A 381 33.87 11.19 8.82
C ILE A 381 35.41 11.13 8.97
N SER A 382 35.95 11.51 10.13
CA SER A 382 37.38 11.81 10.35
C SER A 382 38.34 10.63 10.60
N ASP A 383 37.87 9.45 11.06
CA ASP A 383 38.74 8.45 11.71
C ASP A 383 38.83 7.10 10.95
N ARG A 384 40.05 6.67 10.57
CA ARG A 384 40.35 5.33 9.97
C ARG A 384 40.90 4.34 11.01
N PRO A 385 40.56 3.04 10.92
CA PRO A 385 41.52 1.95 11.09
C PRO A 385 42.09 1.56 9.71
N GLY A 386 43.41 1.57 9.56
CA GLY A 386 44.06 1.21 8.30
C GLY A 386 43.97 -0.30 8.03
N HIS A 387 43.36 -0.69 6.92
CA HIS A 387 43.54 -2.01 6.32
C HIS A 387 44.11 -1.87 4.90
N GLN A 388 45.22 -2.58 4.68
CA GLN A 388 46.02 -2.60 3.45
C GLN A 388 45.26 -3.37 2.36
N ALA A 389 45.14 -2.76 1.19
CA ALA A 389 44.70 -3.42 -0.02
C ALA A 389 45.79 -4.35 -0.56
N THR A 390 45.41 -5.49 -1.14
CA THR A 390 46.32 -6.29 -1.99
C THR A 390 45.54 -6.94 -3.14
N VAL A 391 45.77 -6.38 -4.35
CA VAL A 391 45.95 -7.04 -5.68
C VAL A 391 44.75 -7.83 -6.26
N GLY A 392 44.36 -7.71 -7.54
CA GLY A 392 44.88 -6.98 -8.69
C GLY A 392 44.14 -7.44 -9.96
N GLN A 393 43.88 -6.53 -10.89
CA GLN A 393 43.48 -6.87 -12.27
C GLN A 393 44.66 -7.45 -13.05
N PRO A 394 44.38 -8.18 -14.14
CA PRO A 394 45.00 -7.73 -15.38
C PRO A 394 44.04 -7.72 -16.59
N SER A 395 44.14 -6.62 -17.33
CA SER A 395 43.75 -6.44 -18.72
C SER A 395 44.77 -7.13 -19.63
N ILE A 396 44.31 -7.81 -20.70
CA ILE A 396 45.08 -7.98 -21.94
C ILE A 396 44.14 -7.77 -23.13
N ASN A 397 44.68 -7.12 -24.16
CA ASN A 397 44.03 -6.58 -25.33
C ASN A 397 44.72 -7.17 -26.59
N VAL A 398 43.96 -7.36 -27.70
CA VAL A 398 44.38 -7.41 -29.14
C VAL A 398 44.92 -8.78 -29.70
N PRO A 399 44.84 -9.18 -31.02
CA PRO A 399 44.00 -8.85 -32.23
C PRO A 399 43.50 -10.04 -33.14
N GLN A 400 42.57 -9.73 -34.09
CA GLN A 400 42.37 -10.15 -35.52
C GLN A 400 42.22 -11.63 -36.02
N SER A 401 41.04 -11.91 -36.64
CA SER A 401 40.62 -12.62 -37.89
C SER A 401 41.56 -13.52 -38.73
N PRO A 402 41.10 -14.25 -39.80
CA PRO A 402 39.76 -14.80 -40.20
C PRO A 402 39.83 -16.28 -40.68
N MET A 403 38.69 -16.92 -41.03
CA MET A 403 38.50 -17.79 -42.23
C MET A 403 37.14 -18.54 -42.20
N ASP A 404 36.28 -18.29 -43.18
CA ASP A 404 35.30 -19.24 -43.77
C ASP A 404 36.02 -20.13 -44.83
N PRO A 405 35.42 -21.06 -45.64
CA PRO A 405 34.04 -21.60 -45.81
C PRO A 405 34.07 -23.19 -45.87
N PRO A 406 33.19 -24.03 -46.50
CA PRO A 406 32.10 -23.76 -47.47
C PRO A 406 30.80 -24.63 -47.50
N SER A 407 29.72 -23.99 -48.01
CA SER A 407 28.84 -24.37 -49.15
C SER A 407 27.76 -25.51 -49.15
N VAL A 408 26.50 -25.08 -49.40
CA VAL A 408 25.58 -25.44 -50.56
C VAL A 408 24.70 -26.73 -50.43
N PRO A 409 23.50 -26.90 -51.06
CA PRO A 409 22.35 -26.00 -51.37
C PRO A 409 20.90 -26.64 -51.42
N GLN A 410 19.85 -25.78 -51.44
CA GLN A 410 18.56 -25.83 -52.23
C GLN A 410 17.58 -27.05 -52.17
N PRO A 411 16.34 -27.05 -52.76
CA PRO A 411 15.60 -26.00 -53.50
C PRO A 411 14.05 -25.85 -53.25
N SER A 412 13.56 -24.67 -53.70
CA SER A 412 12.41 -24.38 -54.60
C SER A 412 10.92 -24.56 -54.24
N THR A 413 10.25 -23.42 -54.36
CA THR A 413 8.82 -23.13 -54.66
C THR A 413 8.51 -23.20 -56.17
N VAL A 414 7.31 -23.66 -56.57
CA VAL A 414 6.55 -23.29 -57.80
C VAL A 414 5.05 -23.54 -57.51
N VAL A 415 4.15 -22.55 -57.31
CA VAL A 415 3.38 -21.63 -58.20
C VAL A 415 2.25 -22.30 -59.03
N HIS A 416 1.00 -21.80 -58.89
CA HIS A 416 -0.01 -21.38 -59.92
C HIS A 416 -1.52 -21.54 -59.51
N PRO A 417 -2.49 -20.84 -60.14
CA PRO A 417 -3.44 -19.91 -59.47
C PRO A 417 -4.96 -20.21 -59.61
N SER A 418 -5.78 -19.41 -58.89
CA SER A 418 -7.19 -18.91 -59.06
C SER A 418 -8.25 -19.71 -59.88
N PRO A 419 -9.60 -19.70 -59.57
CA PRO A 419 -10.43 -18.50 -59.30
C PRO A 419 -11.68 -18.74 -58.39
N SER A 420 -12.73 -17.91 -58.54
CA SER A 420 -13.68 -17.35 -57.56
C SER A 420 -15.14 -17.89 -57.51
N ILE A 421 -15.89 -17.44 -56.47
CA ILE A 421 -17.38 -17.32 -56.22
C ILE A 421 -18.14 -18.63 -55.80
N PRO A 422 -19.34 -18.66 -55.11
CA PRO A 422 -20.14 -17.73 -54.26
C PRO A 422 -20.62 -18.28 -52.87
N GLN A 423 -21.31 -17.41 -52.09
CA GLN A 423 -22.04 -17.67 -50.83
C GLN A 423 -23.03 -18.86 -50.83
N PRO A 424 -23.44 -19.34 -49.63
CA PRO A 424 -24.88 -19.54 -49.40
C PRO A 424 -25.43 -19.09 -48.03
N LEU A 425 -26.77 -18.99 -48.03
CA LEU A 425 -27.76 -18.54 -47.06
C LEU A 425 -27.75 -19.19 -45.66
N GLY A 426 -28.13 -18.37 -44.67
CA GLY A 426 -29.31 -18.59 -43.82
C GLY A 426 -29.27 -19.70 -42.76
N THR A 427 -29.10 -19.31 -41.49
CA THR A 427 -29.61 -20.08 -40.34
C THR A 427 -30.25 -19.13 -39.33
N MET A 428 -31.51 -19.41 -38.98
CA MET A 428 -32.26 -18.72 -37.93
C MET A 428 -31.63 -19.01 -36.58
N ALA A 429 -31.37 -17.96 -35.80
CA ALA A 429 -30.91 -18.09 -34.41
C ALA A 429 -32.07 -18.53 -33.50
N PRO A 430 -31.81 -19.39 -32.48
CA PRO A 430 -32.81 -19.74 -31.48
C PRO A 430 -33.10 -18.52 -30.59
N GLN A 431 -34.38 -18.22 -30.37
CA GLN A 431 -34.82 -17.26 -29.35
C GLN A 431 -34.39 -17.76 -27.97
N SER A 432 -33.41 -17.09 -27.35
CA SER A 432 -33.07 -17.34 -25.95
C SER A 432 -34.18 -16.75 -25.08
N THR A 433 -34.89 -17.58 -24.33
CA THR A 433 -35.76 -17.14 -23.23
C THR A 433 -34.89 -16.41 -22.20
N SER A 434 -35.06 -15.09 -22.05
CA SER A 434 -34.36 -14.33 -21.01
C SER A 434 -34.79 -14.80 -19.63
N SER A 435 -33.84 -14.84 -18.67
CA SER A 435 -34.18 -15.12 -17.28
C SER A 435 -35.02 -13.96 -16.69
N PRO A 436 -35.92 -14.22 -15.71
CA PRO A 436 -36.68 -13.16 -15.04
C PRO A 436 -35.79 -12.05 -14.45
N LEU A 437 -34.60 -12.38 -13.96
CA LEU A 437 -33.62 -11.41 -13.46
C LEU A 437 -33.08 -10.50 -14.57
N THR A 438 -32.83 -11.06 -15.75
CA THR A 438 -32.38 -10.29 -16.92
C THR A 438 -33.45 -9.29 -17.38
N GLU A 439 -34.73 -9.65 -17.28
CA GLU A 439 -35.84 -8.76 -17.65
C GLU A 439 -36.01 -7.61 -16.66
N VAL A 440 -35.94 -7.90 -15.35
CA VAL A 440 -35.92 -6.88 -14.30
C VAL A 440 -34.75 -5.92 -14.50
N LEU A 441 -33.54 -6.47 -14.74
CA LEU A 441 -32.37 -5.64 -14.97
C LEU A 441 -32.55 -4.74 -16.20
N LYS A 442 -32.98 -5.28 -17.35
CA LYS A 442 -33.23 -4.48 -18.57
C LYS A 442 -34.20 -3.31 -18.33
N SER A 443 -35.25 -3.54 -17.54
CA SER A 443 -36.21 -2.49 -17.17
C SER A 443 -35.53 -1.38 -16.38
N VAL A 444 -34.75 -1.74 -15.35
CA VAL A 444 -34.02 -0.76 -14.53
C VAL A 444 -32.93 -0.06 -15.33
N GLU A 445 -32.20 -0.79 -16.17
CA GLU A 445 -31.08 -0.25 -16.95
C GLU A 445 -31.50 0.87 -17.91
N SER A 446 -32.76 0.89 -18.33
CA SER A 446 -33.34 1.95 -19.16
C SER A 446 -33.37 3.33 -18.47
N GLN A 447 -33.36 3.34 -17.14
CA GLN A 447 -33.41 4.53 -16.29
C GLN A 447 -32.05 4.83 -15.66
N THR A 448 -31.06 3.95 -15.86
CA THR A 448 -29.72 4.09 -15.28
C THR A 448 -28.67 4.40 -16.35
N GLY A 449 -27.78 5.33 -16.02
CA GLY A 449 -26.64 5.65 -16.87
C GLY A 449 -25.52 4.64 -16.75
N LYS A 450 -24.57 4.72 -17.67
CA LYS A 450 -23.31 3.97 -17.56
C LYS A 450 -22.57 4.40 -16.30
N PHE A 451 -21.83 3.45 -15.70
CA PHE A 451 -20.98 3.71 -14.54
C PHE A 451 -20.10 4.94 -14.80
N SER A 452 -20.39 6.04 -14.11
CA SER A 452 -19.50 7.20 -14.13
C SER A 452 -18.45 6.99 -13.05
N LYS A 453 -17.27 7.59 -13.20
CA LYS A 453 -16.25 7.57 -12.15
C LYS A 453 -16.68 8.50 -10.99
N TYR A 454 -17.82 8.19 -10.36
CA TYR A 454 -18.46 8.87 -9.22
C TYR A 454 -18.51 10.40 -9.37
N GLN A 455 -19.12 10.86 -10.48
CA GLN A 455 -19.25 12.28 -10.82
C GLN A 455 -20.55 12.89 -10.27
N THR A 456 -20.53 14.21 -10.11
CA THR A 456 -21.68 15.04 -9.74
C THR A 456 -21.88 16.16 -10.76
N THR A 457 -22.99 16.90 -10.65
CA THR A 457 -23.23 18.11 -11.48
C THR A 457 -22.16 19.17 -11.27
N ALA A 458 -21.51 19.20 -10.10
CA ALA A 458 -20.40 20.10 -9.77
C ALA A 458 -19.00 19.50 -10.05
N GLY A 459 -18.91 18.38 -10.79
CA GLY A 459 -17.67 17.66 -11.07
C GLY A 459 -17.43 16.49 -10.11
N SER A 460 -16.18 16.11 -9.85
CA SER A 460 -15.86 15.02 -8.92
C SER A 460 -16.34 15.35 -7.50
N GLY A 461 -16.96 14.39 -6.79
CA GLY A 461 -17.48 14.62 -5.43
C GLY A 461 -16.41 15.06 -4.40
N GLU A 462 -15.14 14.74 -4.64
CA GLU A 462 -13.99 15.22 -3.85
C GLU A 462 -13.79 16.75 -3.92
N ASN A 463 -14.21 17.38 -5.02
CA ASN A 463 -14.06 18.82 -5.25
C ASN A 463 -15.11 19.65 -4.52
N ILE A 464 -16.19 19.03 -4.03
CA ILE A 464 -17.22 19.75 -3.27
C ILE A 464 -16.59 20.20 -1.95
N PRO A 465 -16.67 21.50 -1.60
CA PRO A 465 -16.18 21.99 -0.32
C PRO A 465 -16.75 21.16 0.84
N PHE A 466 -15.91 20.79 1.82
CA PHE A 466 -16.29 19.87 2.90
C PHE A 466 -17.62 20.25 3.58
N THR A 467 -17.80 21.53 3.92
CA THR A 467 -19.04 22.04 4.54
C THR A 467 -20.25 22.04 3.62
N SER A 468 -20.04 22.01 2.31
CA SER A 468 -21.09 21.94 1.29
C SER A 468 -21.45 20.50 0.93
N LYS A 469 -20.69 19.49 1.38
CA LYS A 469 -21.01 18.08 1.12
C LYS A 469 -22.36 17.73 1.78
N PRO A 470 -23.30 17.09 1.07
CA PRO A 470 -24.61 16.75 1.61
C PRO A 470 -24.56 16.04 2.95
N ALA A 471 -23.67 15.05 3.09
CA ALA A 471 -23.49 14.32 4.35
C ALA A 471 -22.98 15.23 5.48
N GLN A 472 -22.07 16.17 5.21
CA GLN A 472 -21.59 17.10 6.25
C GLN A 472 -22.69 18.06 6.68
N GLN A 473 -23.48 18.59 5.73
CA GLN A 473 -24.63 19.43 6.05
C GLN A 473 -25.65 18.67 6.91
N PHE A 474 -25.93 17.41 6.55
CA PHE A 474 -26.81 16.53 7.30
C PHE A 474 -26.30 16.31 8.72
N LEU A 475 -25.04 15.90 8.89
CA LEU A 475 -24.42 15.70 10.21
C LEU A 475 -24.38 17.01 11.01
N HIS A 476 -24.11 18.14 10.37
CA HIS A 476 -24.08 19.44 11.03
C HIS A 476 -25.45 19.80 11.62
N GLY A 477 -26.54 19.50 10.90
CA GLY A 477 -27.91 19.64 11.41
C GLY A 477 -28.20 18.80 12.66
N LEU A 478 -27.41 17.73 12.89
CA LEU A 478 -27.48 16.86 14.07
C LEU A 478 -26.52 17.29 15.20
N GLY A 479 -25.87 18.45 15.07
CA GLY A 479 -24.94 18.98 16.07
C GLY A 479 -23.51 18.44 15.96
N VAL A 480 -23.15 17.85 14.83
CA VAL A 480 -21.75 17.49 14.50
C VAL A 480 -20.99 18.73 14.05
N LYS A 481 -19.73 18.84 14.48
CA LYS A 481 -18.87 19.97 14.11
C LYS A 481 -18.42 19.88 12.64
N ASN A 482 -18.21 21.03 12.03
CA ASN A 482 -17.58 21.17 10.70
C ASN A 482 -16.06 21.04 10.79
N GLU A 483 -15.60 19.92 11.34
CA GLU A 483 -14.18 19.63 11.55
C GLU A 483 -13.84 18.28 10.89
N ILE A 484 -12.66 18.20 10.27
CA ILE A 484 -12.17 16.95 9.68
C ILE A 484 -11.57 16.10 10.82
N ALA A 485 -12.24 14.99 11.11
CA ALA A 485 -11.78 13.98 12.08
C ALA A 485 -12.07 12.57 11.55
N PRO A 486 -11.28 11.53 11.93
CA PRO A 486 -11.53 10.14 11.51
C PRO A 486 -12.97 9.67 11.73
N LEU A 487 -13.51 9.95 12.92
CA LEU A 487 -14.88 9.64 13.31
C LEU A 487 -15.68 10.93 13.55
N SER A 488 -16.89 10.98 13.00
CA SER A 488 -17.84 12.08 13.27
C SER A 488 -18.27 12.07 14.72
N LYS A 489 -18.32 13.24 15.37
CA LYS A 489 -18.75 13.37 16.77
C LYS A 489 -19.46 14.69 17.01
N LYS A 490 -20.44 14.69 17.92
CA LYS A 490 -21.10 15.91 18.38
C LYS A 490 -20.15 16.79 19.18
N ALA A 491 -20.44 18.08 19.23
CA ALA A 491 -19.66 19.04 20.02
C ALA A 491 -19.64 18.73 21.52
N ASP A 492 -20.72 18.15 22.05
CA ASP A 492 -20.87 17.73 23.45
C ASP A 492 -20.26 16.35 23.74
N GLY A 493 -19.72 15.66 22.73
CA GLY A 493 -19.18 14.31 22.82
C GLY A 493 -20.22 13.22 23.07
N LYS A 494 -21.51 13.54 23.15
CA LYS A 494 -22.57 12.56 23.38
C LYS A 494 -23.00 11.89 22.07
N PRO A 495 -23.44 10.62 22.11
CA PRO A 495 -24.12 9.99 20.98
C PRO A 495 -25.42 10.72 20.60
N LEU A 496 -25.96 10.38 19.42
CA LEU A 496 -27.28 10.86 18.99
C LEU A 496 -28.42 10.21 19.82
N PRO A 497 -29.52 10.92 20.11
CA PRO A 497 -30.63 10.40 20.93
C PRO A 497 -31.45 9.37 20.15
N GLU A 498 -31.75 8.18 20.72
CA GLU A 498 -32.43 7.05 20.03
C GLU A 498 -33.73 7.36 19.33
N GLN A 499 -34.45 8.35 19.84
CA GLN A 499 -35.71 8.81 19.29
C GLN A 499 -35.80 10.32 19.46
N GLY A 500 -36.64 10.95 18.64
CA GLY A 500 -36.92 12.38 18.75
C GLY A 500 -35.79 13.25 18.20
N ASN A 501 -35.04 12.74 17.20
CA ASN A 501 -34.18 13.62 16.40
C ASN A 501 -35.05 14.67 15.69
N GLN A 502 -34.49 15.86 15.47
CA GLN A 502 -35.18 16.93 14.73
C GLN A 502 -35.00 16.73 13.23
N ASP A 503 -35.89 17.36 12.45
CA ASP A 503 -35.76 17.42 11.00
C ASP A 503 -34.47 18.15 10.60
N VAL A 504 -33.81 17.64 9.57
CA VAL A 504 -32.56 18.21 9.05
C VAL A 504 -32.74 18.64 7.60
N THR A 505 -32.35 19.88 7.30
CA THR A 505 -32.36 20.42 5.94
C THR A 505 -30.96 20.41 5.35
N VAL A 506 -30.80 19.70 4.23
CA VAL A 506 -29.60 19.69 3.39
C VAL A 506 -29.83 20.63 2.21
N LYS A 507 -28.95 21.62 2.04
CA LYS A 507 -29.00 22.56 0.91
C LYS A 507 -28.16 22.03 -0.26
N SER A 508 -28.44 22.55 -1.44
CA SER A 508 -27.70 22.24 -2.66
C SER A 508 -26.19 22.41 -2.47
N PHE A 509 -25.43 21.41 -2.92
CA PHE A 509 -23.98 21.48 -3.07
C PHE A 509 -23.55 22.12 -4.40
N ASP A 510 -24.50 22.28 -5.32
CA ASP A 510 -24.33 22.96 -6.60
C ASP A 510 -24.67 24.45 -6.41
N PRO A 511 -23.72 25.38 -6.63
CA PRO A 511 -23.93 26.80 -6.40
C PRO A 511 -24.98 27.42 -7.33
N GLU A 512 -25.29 26.77 -8.46
CA GLU A 512 -26.30 27.24 -9.41
C GLU A 512 -27.73 26.78 -9.05
N SER A 513 -27.86 25.88 -8.09
CA SER A 513 -29.14 25.30 -7.68
C SER A 513 -29.60 25.80 -6.30
N GLN A 514 -30.88 26.13 -6.19
CA GLN A 514 -31.54 26.48 -4.91
C GLN A 514 -32.24 25.27 -4.27
N ALA A 515 -31.91 24.05 -4.71
CA ALA A 515 -32.48 22.82 -4.18
C ALA A 515 -32.26 22.70 -2.66
N SER A 516 -33.27 22.17 -1.97
CA SER A 516 -33.17 21.76 -0.57
C SER A 516 -33.93 20.45 -0.35
N LEU A 517 -33.35 19.61 0.51
CA LEU A 517 -33.87 18.31 0.91
C LEU A 517 -34.08 18.33 2.42
N VAL A 518 -35.26 17.92 2.87
CA VAL A 518 -35.56 17.74 4.30
C VAL A 518 -35.57 16.26 4.63
N ILE A 519 -34.86 15.85 5.67
CA ILE A 519 -34.89 14.50 6.22
C ILE A 519 -35.62 14.58 7.55
N SER A 520 -36.75 13.89 7.66
CA SER A 520 -37.55 13.92 8.89
C SER A 520 -36.82 13.29 10.08
N GLY A 521 -37.07 13.79 11.28
CA GLY A 521 -36.54 13.25 12.53
C GLY A 521 -36.82 11.76 12.72
N ALA A 522 -38.05 11.33 12.40
CA ALA A 522 -38.47 9.93 12.44
C ALA A 522 -37.70 9.06 11.44
N ARG A 523 -37.33 9.61 10.27
CA ARG A 523 -36.47 8.91 9.31
C ARG A 523 -35.05 8.73 9.88
N ILE A 524 -34.49 9.77 10.50
CA ILE A 524 -33.17 9.70 11.15
C ILE A 524 -33.16 8.62 12.25
N ASP A 525 -34.21 8.56 13.07
CA ASP A 525 -34.38 7.53 14.11
C ASP A 525 -34.38 6.12 13.50
N ARG A 526 -35.14 5.90 12.42
CA ARG A 526 -35.18 4.62 11.68
C ARG A 526 -33.82 4.22 11.13
N LEU A 527 -33.16 5.11 10.38
CA LEU A 527 -31.86 4.85 9.76
C LEU A 527 -30.82 4.47 10.80
N ARG A 528 -30.83 5.15 11.95
CA ARG A 528 -29.88 4.84 13.02
C ARG A 528 -30.15 3.48 13.68
N LYS A 529 -31.43 3.15 13.91
CA LYS A 529 -31.83 1.87 14.50
C LYS A 529 -31.51 0.66 13.60
N SER A 530 -31.41 0.88 12.29
CA SER A 530 -31.11 -0.19 11.33
C SER A 530 -29.69 -0.76 11.46
N ALA A 531 -28.75 0.02 12.03
CA ALA A 531 -27.33 -0.32 11.99
C ALA A 531 -26.94 -1.48 12.91
N LYS A 532 -26.15 -2.40 12.37
CA LYS A 532 -25.60 -3.56 13.08
C LYS A 532 -24.40 -4.14 12.34
N THR A 533 -23.69 -5.08 12.96
CA THR A 533 -22.51 -5.72 12.37
C THR A 533 -22.69 -7.24 12.30
N TYR A 534 -22.53 -7.83 11.12
CA TYR A 534 -22.49 -9.27 10.92
C TYR A 534 -21.03 -9.76 10.96
N VAL A 535 -20.79 -10.85 11.69
CA VAL A 535 -19.44 -11.41 11.88
C VAL A 535 -19.46 -12.90 11.56
N ASN A 536 -18.62 -13.28 10.60
CA ASN A 536 -18.37 -14.66 10.24
C ASN A 536 -17.35 -15.29 11.17
N THR A 537 -17.85 -16.22 11.99
CA THR A 537 -17.08 -16.92 13.01
C THR A 537 -16.15 -18.00 12.50
N ASP A 538 -16.21 -18.32 11.20
CA ASP A 538 -15.21 -19.15 10.55
C ASP A 538 -13.87 -18.42 10.43
N ILE A 539 -13.90 -17.08 10.38
CA ILE A 539 -12.73 -16.20 10.33
C ILE A 539 -12.50 -15.54 11.69
N PHE A 540 -13.52 -14.90 12.26
CA PHE A 540 -13.46 -14.17 13.52
C PHE A 540 -13.97 -15.01 14.69
N PRO A 541 -13.12 -15.48 15.63
CA PRO A 541 -13.60 -16.33 16.72
C PRO A 541 -14.79 -15.73 17.45
N LYS A 542 -15.75 -16.59 17.82
CA LYS A 542 -16.99 -16.18 18.49
C LYS A 542 -16.69 -15.27 19.69
N GLY A 543 -17.38 -14.13 19.78
CA GLY A 543 -17.21 -13.09 20.79
C GLY A 543 -16.03 -12.15 20.58
N HIS A 544 -15.05 -12.51 19.73
CA HIS A 544 -13.80 -11.77 19.63
C HIS A 544 -13.96 -10.37 19.02
N PHE A 545 -14.88 -10.21 18.05
CA PHE A 545 -15.13 -8.90 17.46
C PHE A 545 -15.53 -7.87 18.53
N LYS A 546 -16.43 -8.24 19.46
CA LYS A 546 -16.85 -7.34 20.55
C LYS A 546 -15.72 -6.97 21.50
N GLU A 547 -14.81 -7.90 21.78
CA GLU A 547 -13.65 -7.64 22.64
C GLU A 547 -12.78 -6.54 22.05
N ILE A 548 -12.49 -6.64 20.75
CA ILE A 548 -11.54 -5.74 20.09
C ILE A 548 -12.14 -4.38 19.75
N VAL A 549 -13.45 -4.27 19.46
CA VAL A 549 -14.07 -2.99 19.06
C VAL A 549 -14.39 -2.05 20.23
N THR A 550 -13.94 -2.39 21.44
CA THR A 550 -14.05 -1.55 22.62
C THR A 550 -13.31 -0.20 22.40
N PRO A 551 -13.83 0.94 22.88
CA PRO A 551 -13.12 2.22 22.75
C PRO A 551 -11.70 2.15 23.36
N GLY A 552 -10.69 2.51 22.56
CA GLY A 552 -9.29 2.58 22.99
C GLY A 552 -8.43 1.32 22.73
N THR A 553 -9.03 0.21 22.29
CA THR A 553 -8.28 -1.03 22.00
C THR A 553 -7.77 -1.14 20.56
N LEU A 554 -8.38 -0.44 19.59
CA LEU A 554 -7.96 -0.48 18.19
C LEU A 554 -7.22 0.78 17.77
N LYS A 555 -6.10 0.59 17.05
CA LYS A 555 -5.36 1.65 16.36
C LYS A 555 -5.49 1.47 14.86
N GLU A 556 -5.37 2.56 14.11
CA GLU A 556 -5.34 2.53 12.64
C GLU A 556 -4.33 1.50 12.14
N GLN A 557 -4.75 0.71 11.15
CA GLN A 557 -3.92 -0.33 10.55
C GLN A 557 -3.22 -1.24 11.56
N THR A 558 -3.93 -1.69 12.61
CA THR A 558 -3.36 -2.60 13.62
C THR A 558 -2.71 -3.79 12.92
N LYS A 559 -1.38 -3.84 12.96
CA LYS A 559 -0.58 -4.89 12.30
C LYS A 559 -0.46 -6.17 13.11
N GLU A 560 -1.12 -6.20 14.24
CA GLU A 560 -1.03 -7.28 15.20
C GLU A 560 -1.79 -8.50 14.66
N GLU A 561 -1.13 -9.65 14.72
CA GLU A 561 -1.83 -10.92 14.60
C GLU A 561 -2.74 -11.07 15.81
N SER A 562 -3.99 -11.49 15.57
CA SER A 562 -4.87 -11.84 16.67
C SER A 562 -4.21 -12.95 17.48
N PRO A 563 -3.97 -12.78 18.78
CA PRO A 563 -3.38 -13.83 19.62
C PRO A 563 -4.27 -15.08 19.70
N LYS A 564 -5.55 -14.98 19.31
CA LYS A 564 -6.49 -16.10 19.26
C LYS A 564 -6.39 -16.95 18.00
N THR A 565 -5.90 -16.39 16.89
CA THR A 565 -5.89 -17.08 15.59
C THR A 565 -4.52 -17.10 14.91
N GLY A 566 -3.57 -16.27 15.36
CA GLY A 566 -2.33 -16.01 14.64
C GLY A 566 -2.55 -15.35 13.27
N VAL A 567 -3.74 -14.81 13.00
CA VAL A 567 -4.09 -14.15 11.74
C VAL A 567 -4.15 -12.65 11.96
N HIS A 568 -3.53 -11.91 11.05
CA HIS A 568 -3.57 -10.46 11.04
C HIS A 568 -5.01 -9.90 11.02
N LEU A 569 -5.28 -8.93 11.89
CA LEU A 569 -6.65 -8.44 12.11
C LEU A 569 -7.32 -7.90 10.83
N GLN A 570 -6.55 -7.26 9.94
CA GLN A 570 -7.05 -6.80 8.64
C GLN A 570 -7.52 -7.95 7.72
N ASN A 571 -6.86 -9.12 7.76
CA ASN A 571 -7.35 -10.29 7.01
C ASN A 571 -8.62 -10.84 7.65
N MET A 572 -8.70 -10.79 8.98
CA MET A 572 -9.91 -11.22 9.68
C MET A 572 -11.11 -10.33 9.33
N ALA A 573 -10.88 -9.02 9.15
CA ALA A 573 -11.91 -8.01 8.80
C ALA A 573 -12.75 -8.38 7.58
N VAL A 574 -12.22 -9.21 6.66
CA VAL A 574 -12.95 -9.75 5.49
C VAL A 574 -14.18 -10.58 5.91
N GLY A 575 -14.19 -11.14 7.12
CA GLY A 575 -15.33 -11.81 7.72
C GLY A 575 -16.33 -10.89 8.41
N VAL A 576 -16.22 -9.56 8.27
CA VAL A 576 -17.08 -8.58 8.95
C VAL A 576 -17.84 -7.75 7.94
N CYS A 577 -19.15 -7.61 8.13
CA CYS A 577 -20.01 -6.75 7.34
C CYS A 577 -20.75 -5.77 8.25
N HIS A 578 -20.45 -4.47 8.12
CA HIS A 578 -21.23 -3.41 8.76
C HIS A 578 -22.42 -3.06 7.88
N VAL A 579 -23.63 -3.11 8.45
CA VAL A 579 -24.89 -3.05 7.72
C VAL A 579 -25.73 -1.90 8.24
N GLN A 580 -26.30 -1.11 7.34
CA GLN A 580 -27.22 -0.01 7.69
C GLN A 580 -28.14 0.35 6.53
N GLU A 581 -29.37 0.76 6.83
CA GLU A 581 -30.20 1.49 5.87
C GLU A 581 -29.62 2.90 5.67
N ILE A 582 -29.59 3.35 4.41
CA ILE A 582 -29.14 4.69 4.03
C ILE A 582 -30.11 5.34 3.04
N ASP A 583 -30.07 6.68 3.02
CA ASP A 583 -30.65 7.50 1.98
C ASP A 583 -29.57 8.20 1.18
N LEU A 584 -29.77 8.28 -0.13
CA LEU A 584 -29.03 9.21 -0.97
C LEU A 584 -29.55 10.63 -0.72
N LEU A 585 -28.62 11.52 -0.39
CA LEU A 585 -28.85 12.95 -0.19
C LEU A 585 -28.73 13.74 -1.50
N ALA A 586 -28.52 13.03 -2.60
CA ALA A 586 -28.43 13.52 -3.97
C ALA A 586 -29.31 12.64 -4.87
N THR A 587 -29.64 13.13 -6.07
CA THR A 587 -30.49 12.43 -7.05
C THR A 587 -29.69 11.99 -8.28
N PRO A 588 -29.95 10.81 -8.86
CA PRO A 588 -29.36 10.43 -10.14
C PRO A 588 -29.79 11.39 -11.26
N ILE A 589 -28.86 11.75 -12.14
CA ILE A 589 -29.09 12.53 -13.35
C ILE A 589 -28.35 11.86 -14.50
N LEU A 590 -29.03 11.71 -15.64
CA LEU A 590 -28.41 11.23 -16.87
C LEU A 590 -27.88 12.42 -17.67
N THR A 591 -26.58 12.39 -17.96
CA THR A 591 -25.98 13.35 -18.88
C THR A 591 -26.38 13.04 -20.32
N SER A 592 -26.18 14.01 -21.23
CA SER A 592 -26.47 13.84 -22.66
C SER A 592 -25.67 12.71 -23.32
N ASP A 593 -24.51 12.34 -22.78
CA ASP A 593 -23.71 11.19 -23.22
C ASP A 593 -24.08 9.86 -22.52
N GLY A 594 -25.16 9.84 -21.73
CA GLY A 594 -25.72 8.65 -21.11
C GLY A 594 -24.98 8.14 -19.87
N LYS A 595 -24.17 8.98 -19.21
CA LYS A 595 -23.54 8.66 -17.92
C LYS A 595 -24.47 9.04 -16.78
N ALA A 596 -24.42 8.27 -15.70
CA ALA A 596 -25.12 8.62 -14.46
C ALA A 596 -24.23 9.50 -13.59
N ILE A 597 -24.70 10.68 -13.20
CA ILE A 597 -24.05 11.55 -12.22
C ILE A 597 -25.03 11.85 -11.07
N LEU A 598 -24.54 12.29 -9.92
CA LEU A 598 -25.41 12.75 -8.83
C LEU A 598 -25.58 14.28 -8.85
N GLY A 599 -26.82 14.76 -8.79
CA GLY A 599 -27.16 16.17 -8.64
C GLY A 599 -27.88 16.46 -7.32
N PRO A 600 -28.13 17.75 -7.00
CA PRO A 600 -28.88 18.14 -5.82
C PRO A 600 -30.28 17.50 -5.79
N ARG A 601 -30.64 16.89 -4.66
CA ARG A 601 -31.98 16.33 -4.42
C ARG A 601 -32.90 17.37 -3.80
N THR A 602 -34.18 17.29 -4.10
CA THR A 602 -35.23 18.15 -3.52
C THR A 602 -36.31 17.32 -2.84
N GLY A 603 -37.10 17.98 -1.98
CA GLY A 603 -38.29 17.40 -1.34
C GLY A 603 -38.04 16.96 0.10
N THR A 604 -38.78 15.94 0.54
CA THR A 604 -38.73 15.42 1.91
C THR A 604 -38.55 13.91 1.89
N ILE A 605 -37.69 13.38 2.75
CA ILE A 605 -37.57 11.95 3.03
C ILE A 605 -38.27 11.64 4.37
N ASN A 606 -39.34 10.87 4.28
CA ASN A 606 -40.19 10.47 5.39
C ASN A 606 -39.81 9.08 5.92
N VAL A 607 -40.35 8.73 7.09
CA VAL A 607 -40.04 7.47 7.78
C VAL A 607 -40.35 6.23 6.94
N ASP A 608 -41.44 6.26 6.17
CA ASP A 608 -41.95 5.11 5.39
C ASP A 608 -41.29 4.97 4.02
N ASP A 609 -40.49 5.95 3.57
CA ASP A 609 -39.87 5.91 2.25
C ASP A 609 -38.92 4.69 2.11
N PRO A 610 -38.82 4.07 0.92
CA PRO A 610 -37.90 2.97 0.70
C PRO A 610 -36.44 3.36 0.98
N ALA A 611 -35.72 2.53 1.74
CA ALA A 611 -34.32 2.75 2.10
C ALA A 611 -33.42 1.71 1.44
N LEU A 612 -32.27 2.17 0.93
CA LEU A 612 -31.24 1.28 0.41
C LEU A 612 -30.49 0.63 1.58
N LEU A 613 -30.19 -0.67 1.50
CA LEU A 613 -29.32 -1.30 2.48
C LEU A 613 -27.86 -1.19 2.05
N LEU A 614 -27.06 -0.44 2.79
CA LEU A 614 -25.62 -0.39 2.60
C LEU A 614 -24.95 -1.54 3.34
N LEU A 615 -24.13 -2.30 2.61
CA LEU A 615 -23.29 -3.36 3.15
C LEU A 615 -21.83 -2.95 2.98
N SER A 616 -21.16 -2.61 4.07
CA SER A 616 -19.73 -2.29 4.10
C SER A 616 -18.95 -3.53 4.51
N THR A 617 -18.10 -4.03 3.61
CA THR A 617 -17.23 -5.20 3.86
C THR A 617 -15.88 -4.94 3.21
N PRO A 618 -14.76 -5.29 3.87
CA PRO A 618 -13.47 -5.09 3.26
C PRO A 618 -13.11 -6.17 2.26
N ALA A 619 -12.51 -5.75 1.16
CA ALA A 619 -11.88 -6.66 0.23
C ALA A 619 -10.60 -7.24 0.86
N LEU A 620 -10.24 -8.47 0.46
CA LEU A 620 -8.95 -9.03 0.84
C LEU A 620 -7.85 -8.22 0.14
N ASN A 621 -7.05 -7.48 0.94
CA ASN A 621 -6.00 -6.61 0.44
C ASN A 621 -4.71 -7.40 0.16
N LEU A 622 -4.45 -7.65 -1.12
CA LEU A 622 -3.29 -8.36 -1.65
C LEU A 622 -2.15 -7.43 -2.10
N ALA A 623 -2.44 -6.14 -2.31
CA ALA A 623 -1.48 -5.16 -2.84
C ALA A 623 -0.52 -4.60 -1.79
N TYR A 624 -0.97 -4.40 -0.56
CA TYR A 624 -0.15 -3.80 0.51
C TYR A 624 -0.51 -4.25 1.93
N GLY A 625 -1.44 -5.20 2.07
CA GLY A 625 -1.84 -5.80 3.34
C GLY A 625 -1.27 -7.20 3.56
N SER A 626 -1.62 -7.79 4.70
CA SER A 626 -1.33 -9.17 5.10
C SER A 626 -1.99 -10.25 4.22
N GLY A 627 -2.76 -9.88 3.19
CA GLY A 627 -3.39 -10.87 2.31
C GLY A 627 -2.38 -11.62 1.44
N ASN A 628 -1.24 -11.00 1.12
CA ASN A 628 -0.18 -11.62 0.31
C ASN A 628 0.56 -12.76 1.04
N SER A 629 0.45 -12.85 2.37
CA SER A 629 1.04 -13.93 3.16
C SER A 629 0.16 -15.19 3.19
N LEU A 630 -1.06 -15.11 2.65
CA LEU A 630 -1.97 -16.25 2.51
C LEU A 630 -1.65 -17.03 1.22
N THR A 631 -1.74 -18.36 1.26
CA THR A 631 -1.68 -19.18 0.03
C THR A 631 -2.87 -18.89 -0.88
N LYS A 632 -2.81 -19.25 -2.17
CA LYS A 632 -3.93 -19.03 -3.10
C LYS A 632 -5.22 -19.69 -2.61
N GLU A 633 -5.13 -20.90 -2.08
CA GLU A 633 -6.28 -21.64 -1.54
C GLU A 633 -6.85 -20.96 -0.28
N GLU A 634 -6.01 -20.31 0.52
CA GLU A 634 -6.46 -19.51 1.66
C GLU A 634 -7.13 -18.22 1.19
N GLN A 635 -6.53 -17.51 0.23
CA GLN A 635 -7.13 -16.32 -0.37
C GLN A 635 -8.53 -16.63 -0.91
N GLU A 636 -8.69 -17.73 -1.66
CA GLU A 636 -9.99 -18.21 -2.14
C GLU A 636 -10.98 -18.42 -0.98
N LYS A 637 -10.58 -19.11 0.10
CA LYS A 637 -11.46 -19.34 1.25
C LYS A 637 -11.88 -18.05 1.96
N TYR A 638 -10.98 -17.07 2.07
CA TYR A 638 -11.30 -15.77 2.66
C TYR A 638 -12.26 -14.97 1.76
N ILE A 639 -12.02 -14.95 0.44
CA ILE A 639 -12.90 -14.28 -0.53
C ILE A 639 -14.28 -14.94 -0.56
N GLU A 640 -14.35 -16.27 -0.55
CA GLU A 640 -15.61 -17.01 -0.44
C GLU A 640 -16.38 -16.65 0.85
N SER A 641 -15.67 -16.60 1.97
CA SER A 641 -16.26 -16.26 3.28
C SER A 641 -16.74 -14.81 3.35
N MET A 642 -16.06 -13.89 2.67
CA MET A 642 -16.51 -12.51 2.45
C MET A 642 -17.89 -12.50 1.78
N TYR A 643 -18.02 -13.18 0.63
CA TYR A 643 -19.28 -13.24 -0.11
C TYR A 643 -20.39 -13.93 0.68
N ARG A 644 -20.09 -14.99 1.45
CA ARG A 644 -21.08 -15.64 2.34
C ARG A 644 -21.61 -14.66 3.38
N THR A 645 -20.71 -13.91 4.02
CA THR A 645 -21.08 -12.89 5.02
C THR A 645 -21.96 -11.82 4.40
N LEU A 646 -21.58 -11.32 3.21
CA LEU A 646 -22.29 -10.28 2.48
C LEU A 646 -23.71 -10.73 2.06
N PHE A 647 -23.83 -11.93 1.48
CA PHE A 647 -25.12 -12.44 1.00
C PHE A 647 -26.03 -12.87 2.14
N HIS A 648 -25.46 -13.42 3.20
CA HIS A 648 -26.20 -13.72 4.42
C HIS A 648 -26.76 -12.45 5.07
N ALA A 649 -25.96 -11.38 5.17
CA ALA A 649 -26.43 -10.10 5.67
C ALA A 649 -27.56 -9.52 4.81
N ALA A 650 -27.42 -9.53 3.48
CA ALA A 650 -28.45 -9.05 2.56
C ALA A 650 -29.79 -9.78 2.75
N VAL A 651 -29.75 -11.11 2.76
CA VAL A 651 -30.96 -11.95 2.93
C VAL A 651 -31.57 -11.78 4.32
N SER A 652 -30.74 -11.72 5.36
CA SER A 652 -31.20 -11.58 6.75
C SER A 652 -31.87 -10.23 7.02
N GLU A 653 -31.48 -9.19 6.30
CA GLU A 653 -32.13 -7.88 6.30
C GLU A 653 -33.24 -7.74 5.24
N GLY A 654 -33.75 -8.87 4.73
CA GLY A 654 -34.94 -8.93 3.86
C GLY A 654 -34.73 -8.43 2.43
N ARG A 655 -33.48 -8.39 1.94
CA ARG A 655 -33.20 -7.94 0.56
C ARG A 655 -33.31 -9.08 -0.42
N GLN A 656 -33.99 -8.79 -1.55
CA GLN A 656 -34.18 -9.72 -2.65
C GLN A 656 -33.11 -9.55 -3.73
N TYR A 657 -32.47 -8.38 -3.77
CA TYR A 657 -31.45 -8.00 -4.73
C TYR A 657 -30.21 -7.51 -4.01
N ILE A 658 -29.04 -7.74 -4.61
CA ILE A 658 -27.79 -7.12 -4.22
C ILE A 658 -27.06 -6.60 -5.46
N ALA A 659 -26.67 -5.33 -5.45
CA ALA A 659 -25.85 -4.71 -6.47
C ALA A 659 -24.40 -4.59 -5.97
N LEU A 660 -23.48 -5.12 -6.76
CA LEU A 660 -22.07 -5.29 -6.39
C LEU A 660 -21.17 -4.59 -7.40
N PRO A 661 -20.30 -3.67 -6.96
CA PRO A 661 -19.16 -3.24 -7.76
C PRO A 661 -18.07 -4.32 -7.74
N ALA A 662 -17.03 -4.13 -8.55
CA ALA A 662 -15.85 -4.99 -8.57
C ALA A 662 -14.99 -4.84 -7.30
N ALA A 663 -15.44 -5.44 -6.21
CA ALA A 663 -14.71 -5.48 -4.95
C ALA A 663 -13.41 -6.29 -5.10
N GLY A 664 -12.30 -5.76 -4.56
CA GLY A 664 -11.00 -6.43 -4.58
C GLY A 664 -10.24 -6.39 -5.91
N LEU A 665 -10.79 -5.76 -6.96
CA LEU A 665 -10.07 -5.55 -8.23
C LEU A 665 -9.52 -4.12 -8.30
N GLY A 666 -8.28 -3.97 -8.78
CA GLY A 666 -7.59 -2.68 -8.85
C GLY A 666 -6.61 -2.46 -7.70
N VAL A 667 -6.80 -1.41 -6.90
CA VAL A 667 -5.80 -0.96 -5.90
C VAL A 667 -5.58 -1.92 -4.73
N PHE A 668 -6.54 -2.79 -4.42
CA PHE A 668 -6.35 -3.82 -3.40
C PHE A 668 -5.54 -5.01 -3.88
N GLY A 669 -5.26 -5.09 -5.17
CA GLY A 669 -4.63 -6.26 -5.76
C GLY A 669 -5.54 -7.48 -5.72
N GLY A 670 -5.32 -8.39 -6.66
CA GLY A 670 -6.08 -9.62 -6.73
C GLY A 670 -6.30 -10.06 -8.15
N ASP A 671 -6.39 -11.37 -8.30
CA ASP A 671 -6.69 -12.00 -9.56
C ASP A 671 -8.21 -11.94 -9.81
N PRO A 672 -8.67 -11.26 -10.88
CA PRO A 672 -10.09 -11.20 -11.23
C PRO A 672 -10.73 -12.58 -11.38
N GLU A 673 -9.98 -13.57 -11.91
CA GLU A 673 -10.52 -14.91 -12.10
C GLU A 673 -10.87 -15.58 -10.76
N THR A 674 -10.01 -15.43 -9.75
CA THR A 674 -10.23 -15.92 -8.37
C THR A 674 -11.49 -15.31 -7.74
N TYR A 675 -11.67 -14.00 -7.85
CA TYR A 675 -12.86 -13.31 -7.33
C TYR A 675 -14.14 -13.75 -8.05
N PHE A 676 -14.11 -13.86 -9.37
CA PHE A 676 -15.28 -14.29 -10.15
C PHE A 676 -15.65 -15.73 -9.87
N LYS A 677 -14.68 -16.65 -9.78
CA LYS A 677 -14.92 -18.05 -9.41
C LYS A 677 -15.58 -18.16 -8.04
N SER A 678 -15.03 -17.45 -7.06
CA SER A 678 -15.56 -17.42 -5.68
C SER A 678 -16.98 -16.88 -5.66
N LEU A 679 -17.24 -15.75 -6.35
CA LEU A 679 -18.58 -15.19 -6.51
C LEU A 679 -19.57 -16.18 -7.11
N MET A 680 -19.23 -16.83 -8.23
CA MET A 680 -20.13 -17.81 -8.88
C MET A 680 -20.41 -19.02 -8.00
N LYS A 681 -19.42 -19.47 -7.22
CA LYS A 681 -19.58 -20.58 -6.28
C LYS A 681 -20.55 -20.20 -5.17
N ILE A 682 -20.32 -19.06 -4.51
CA ILE A 682 -21.13 -18.62 -3.38
C ILE A 682 -22.53 -18.19 -3.81
N ALA A 683 -22.71 -17.61 -5.01
CA ALA A 683 -24.03 -17.26 -5.54
C ALA A 683 -25.01 -18.46 -5.52
N LYS A 684 -24.52 -19.68 -5.78
CA LYS A 684 -25.32 -20.91 -5.76
C LYS A 684 -25.78 -21.32 -4.36
N GLU A 685 -25.05 -20.91 -3.32
CA GLU A 685 -25.43 -21.15 -1.93
C GLU A 685 -26.60 -20.25 -1.49
N PHE A 686 -26.89 -19.17 -2.24
CA PHE A 686 -27.94 -18.19 -1.96
C PHE A 686 -28.91 -18.01 -3.15
N PRO A 687 -29.62 -19.07 -3.60
CA PRO A 687 -30.47 -19.02 -4.79
C PRO A 687 -31.63 -18.00 -4.71
N GLN A 688 -32.02 -17.61 -3.51
CA GLN A 688 -33.06 -16.62 -3.23
C GLN A 688 -32.60 -15.16 -3.44
N LEU A 689 -31.28 -14.91 -3.49
CA LEU A 689 -30.71 -13.58 -3.63
C LEU A 689 -30.33 -13.33 -5.09
N ASN A 690 -30.90 -12.30 -5.70
CA ASN A 690 -30.55 -11.89 -7.05
C ASN A 690 -29.34 -10.96 -7.05
N ILE A 691 -28.29 -11.34 -7.76
CA ILE A 691 -26.99 -10.66 -7.75
C ILE A 691 -26.81 -9.90 -9.07
N ILE A 692 -26.62 -8.58 -8.98
CA ILE A 692 -26.30 -7.70 -10.10
C ILE A 692 -24.86 -7.25 -9.93
N TYR A 693 -23.98 -7.64 -10.85
CA TYR A 693 -22.55 -7.44 -10.70
C TYR A 693 -21.98 -6.57 -11.83
N ASN A 694 -21.24 -5.53 -11.46
CA ASN A 694 -20.43 -4.74 -12.39
C ASN A 694 -18.94 -5.15 -12.24
N PRO A 695 -18.29 -5.69 -13.28
CA PRO A 695 -16.91 -6.17 -13.22
C PRO A 695 -15.85 -5.06 -13.25
N GLY A 696 -16.26 -3.79 -13.19
CA GLY A 696 -15.39 -2.62 -13.12
C GLY A 696 -14.84 -2.26 -14.49
N ASP A 697 -13.51 -2.36 -14.65
CA ASP A 697 -12.85 -2.08 -15.92
C ASP A 697 -13.46 -2.93 -17.05
N PRO A 698 -13.87 -2.35 -18.20
CA PRO A 698 -14.46 -3.08 -19.32
C PRO A 698 -13.64 -4.30 -19.79
N LYS A 699 -12.31 -4.29 -19.59
CA LYS A 699 -11.44 -5.43 -19.92
C LYS A 699 -11.75 -6.69 -19.11
N ASN A 700 -12.40 -6.55 -17.94
CA ASN A 700 -12.75 -7.67 -17.07
C ASN A 700 -14.04 -8.37 -17.52
N ALA A 701 -14.88 -7.71 -18.34
CA ALA A 701 -16.18 -8.25 -18.75
C ALA A 701 -16.08 -9.57 -19.53
N PRO A 702 -15.17 -9.74 -20.52
CA PRO A 702 -15.01 -11.03 -21.20
C PRO A 702 -14.63 -12.18 -20.26
N LEU A 703 -13.75 -11.91 -19.28
CA LEU A 703 -13.36 -12.89 -18.28
C LEU A 703 -14.54 -13.24 -17.37
N PHE A 704 -15.28 -12.24 -16.90
CA PHE A 704 -16.50 -12.46 -16.11
C PHE A 704 -17.50 -13.33 -16.87
N ASP A 705 -17.79 -13.00 -18.13
CA ASP A 705 -18.75 -13.73 -18.97
C ASP A 705 -18.27 -15.18 -19.21
N THR A 706 -16.97 -15.39 -19.37
CA THR A 706 -16.38 -16.74 -19.48
C THR A 706 -16.60 -17.55 -18.22
N VAL A 707 -16.34 -16.96 -17.04
CA VAL A 707 -16.55 -17.63 -15.75
C VAL A 707 -18.04 -17.85 -15.50
N LEU A 708 -18.90 -16.88 -15.80
CA LEU A 708 -20.35 -17.00 -15.70
C LEU A 708 -20.88 -18.17 -16.54
N ASN A 709 -20.46 -18.27 -17.80
CA ASN A 709 -20.85 -19.36 -18.70
C ASN A 709 -20.35 -20.73 -18.26
N LYS A 710 -19.19 -20.77 -17.59
CA LYS A 710 -18.63 -22.01 -17.04
C LYS A 710 -19.42 -22.52 -15.83
N TYR A 711 -19.79 -21.63 -14.91
CA TYR A 711 -20.45 -22.02 -13.66
C TYR A 711 -21.98 -22.01 -13.72
N LYS A 712 -22.58 -21.23 -14.62
CA LYS A 712 -24.03 -21.10 -14.86
C LYS A 712 -24.90 -20.96 -13.59
N PRO A 713 -24.64 -20.00 -12.68
CA PRO A 713 -25.59 -19.71 -11.61
C PRO A 713 -26.87 -19.09 -12.19
N THR A 714 -28.01 -19.32 -11.55
CA THR A 714 -29.33 -18.84 -12.02
C THR A 714 -29.69 -17.44 -11.51
N ASN A 715 -28.98 -16.96 -10.50
CA ASN A 715 -29.31 -15.77 -9.72
C ASN A 715 -28.26 -14.66 -9.85
N ILE A 716 -27.43 -14.67 -10.89
CA ILE A 716 -26.44 -13.62 -11.14
C ILE A 716 -26.55 -13.08 -12.56
N VAL A 717 -26.37 -11.77 -12.70
CA VAL A 717 -26.35 -11.07 -13.98
C VAL A 717 -25.26 -9.99 -13.99
N ARG A 718 -24.60 -9.81 -15.14
CA ARG A 718 -23.65 -8.71 -15.36
C ARG A 718 -24.40 -7.45 -15.75
N THR A 719 -23.95 -6.30 -15.23
CA THR A 719 -24.34 -4.97 -15.71
C THR A 719 -23.11 -4.13 -16.07
N ASP A 720 -23.27 -3.18 -16.99
CA ASP A 720 -22.30 -2.11 -17.27
C ASP A 720 -22.72 -0.75 -16.67
N ARG A 721 -23.83 -0.74 -15.93
CA ARG A 721 -24.43 0.44 -15.32
C ARG A 721 -23.87 0.72 -13.94
N ASP A 722 -24.15 1.92 -13.47
CA ASP A 722 -23.78 2.34 -12.14
C ASP A 722 -24.57 1.53 -11.09
N VAL A 723 -23.88 0.63 -10.37
CA VAL A 723 -24.52 -0.29 -9.43
C VAL A 723 -25.13 0.41 -8.21
N LEU A 724 -24.64 1.59 -7.83
CA LEU A 724 -25.27 2.39 -6.79
C LEU A 724 -26.64 2.89 -7.26
N ILE A 725 -26.68 3.41 -8.50
CA ILE A 725 -27.91 3.92 -9.10
C ILE A 725 -28.87 2.78 -9.41
N VAL A 726 -28.40 1.64 -9.92
CA VAL A 726 -29.22 0.43 -10.10
C VAL A 726 -29.85 -0.01 -8.77
N ALA A 727 -29.09 -0.02 -7.68
CA ALA A 727 -29.62 -0.38 -6.36
C ALA A 727 -30.65 0.62 -5.85
N HIS A 728 -30.41 1.92 -6.08
CA HIS A 728 -31.35 2.97 -5.75
C HIS A 728 -32.66 2.83 -6.52
N GLU A 729 -32.61 2.70 -7.85
CA GLU A 729 -33.78 2.56 -8.71
C GLU A 729 -34.60 1.31 -8.39
N LEU A 730 -33.95 0.17 -8.14
CA LEU A 730 -34.64 -1.03 -7.66
C LEU A 730 -35.41 -0.75 -6.36
N THR A 731 -34.74 -0.09 -5.41
CA THR A 731 -35.34 0.24 -4.12
C THR A 731 -36.53 1.20 -4.27
N GLN A 732 -36.48 2.17 -5.20
CA GLN A 732 -37.60 3.07 -5.49
C GLN A 732 -38.78 2.36 -6.18
N GLN A 733 -38.55 1.19 -6.77
CA GLN A 733 -39.58 0.36 -7.42
C GLN A 733 -40.08 -0.77 -6.51
N ASP A 734 -40.01 -0.60 -5.18
CA ASP A 734 -40.38 -1.60 -4.17
C ASP A 734 -39.68 -2.96 -4.34
N LYS A 735 -38.48 -2.96 -4.92
CA LYS A 735 -37.60 -4.13 -5.04
C LYS A 735 -36.45 -3.95 -4.05
N PRO A 736 -36.59 -4.40 -2.79
CA PRO A 736 -35.65 -4.10 -1.72
C PRO A 736 -34.25 -4.61 -2.09
N CYS A 737 -33.33 -3.68 -2.28
CA CYS A 737 -31.99 -3.95 -2.78
C CYS A 737 -30.93 -3.60 -1.71
N ALA A 738 -29.88 -4.41 -1.68
CA ALA A 738 -28.64 -4.11 -0.99
C ALA A 738 -27.61 -3.55 -1.98
N PHE A 739 -26.77 -2.63 -1.52
CA PHE A 739 -25.60 -2.14 -2.23
C PHE A 739 -24.35 -2.47 -1.42
N HIS A 740 -23.38 -3.13 -2.07
CA HIS A 740 -22.09 -3.39 -1.47
C HIS A 740 -21.15 -2.20 -1.67
N ASN A 741 -20.65 -1.66 -0.56
CA ASN A 741 -19.59 -0.69 -0.50
C ASN A 741 -18.28 -1.38 -0.07
N PRO A 742 -17.31 -1.59 -0.99
CA PRO A 742 -16.03 -2.20 -0.66
C PRO A 742 -15.21 -1.25 0.21
N SER A 743 -15.15 -1.55 1.51
CA SER A 743 -14.56 -0.65 2.52
C SER A 743 -13.19 -1.03 2.99
N ASP A 744 -12.46 -0.11 3.60
CA ASP A 744 -11.26 -0.50 4.34
C ASP A 744 -11.62 -1.24 5.63
N ALA A 745 -10.69 -2.08 6.10
CA ALA A 745 -10.86 -2.81 7.36
C ALA A 745 -11.17 -1.86 8.52
N ASP A 746 -10.55 -0.68 8.51
CA ASP A 746 -10.69 0.32 9.56
C ASP A 746 -12.12 0.91 9.61
N VAL A 747 -12.87 0.91 8.51
CA VAL A 747 -14.30 1.32 8.46
C VAL A 747 -15.18 0.30 9.18
N VAL A 748 -15.04 -1.00 8.84
CA VAL A 748 -15.86 -2.05 9.46
C VAL A 748 -15.46 -2.34 10.91
N LEU A 749 -14.22 -2.00 11.27
CA LEU A 749 -13.72 -2.00 12.64
C LEU A 749 -14.00 -0.69 13.39
N GLY A 750 -14.74 0.25 12.78
CA GLY A 750 -15.21 1.51 13.40
C GLY A 750 -14.11 2.44 13.88
N ILE A 751 -12.96 2.40 13.22
CA ILE A 751 -11.84 3.34 13.39
C ILE A 751 -12.07 4.60 12.53
N TYR A 752 -12.70 4.42 11.36
CA TYR A 752 -13.16 5.50 10.48
C TYR A 752 -14.67 5.47 10.26
N ASP A 753 -15.22 6.61 9.83
CA ASP A 753 -16.60 6.67 9.35
C ASP A 753 -16.78 5.81 8.09
N VAL A 754 -18.02 5.37 7.86
CA VAL A 754 -18.39 4.79 6.57
C VAL A 754 -18.16 5.83 5.46
N GLY A 755 -17.31 5.48 4.50
CA GLY A 755 -16.82 6.38 3.45
C GLY A 755 -15.58 7.19 3.82
N GLU A 756 -14.81 6.76 4.82
CA GLU A 756 -13.50 7.25 5.33
C GLU A 756 -12.94 8.53 4.67
N TYR A 757 -12.58 8.48 3.38
CA TYR A 757 -11.88 9.57 2.70
C TYR A 757 -12.78 10.73 2.22
N TRP A 758 -14.09 10.67 2.48
CA TRP A 758 -15.03 11.71 2.07
C TRP A 758 -14.73 13.07 2.71
N LYS A 759 -14.19 13.11 3.94
CA LYS A 759 -13.94 14.38 4.65
C LYS A 759 -12.72 15.13 4.14
N ASN A 760 -11.66 14.41 3.83
CA ASN A 760 -10.36 15.00 3.46
C ASN A 760 -10.18 15.15 1.95
N GLY A 761 -11.05 14.54 1.13
CA GLY A 761 -10.99 14.63 -0.33
C GLY A 761 -9.69 14.03 -0.91
N LYS A 762 -8.97 13.22 -0.12
CA LYS A 762 -7.69 12.59 -0.48
C LYS A 762 -7.85 11.09 -0.76
N GLY A 763 -8.99 10.74 -1.35
CA GLY A 763 -9.25 9.40 -1.84
C GLY A 763 -8.34 9.06 -3.02
N SER A 764 -8.02 7.78 -3.22
CA SER A 764 -7.26 7.32 -4.40
C SER A 764 -8.11 7.31 -5.68
N ARG A 765 -9.19 8.12 -5.73
CA ARG A 765 -10.39 7.88 -6.55
C ARG A 765 -10.89 6.46 -6.34
N TYR A 766 -10.82 6.05 -5.08
CA TYR A 766 -11.08 4.71 -4.66
C TYR A 766 -12.59 4.47 -4.72
N VAL A 767 -12.99 3.24 -4.43
CA VAL A 767 -14.19 2.61 -4.94
C VAL A 767 -15.44 3.23 -4.33
N GLY A 768 -15.97 4.34 -4.84
CA GLY A 768 -17.26 4.89 -4.40
C GLY A 768 -17.37 5.29 -2.92
N GLU A 769 -16.37 5.00 -2.09
CA GLU A 769 -16.41 5.18 -0.65
C GLU A 769 -16.52 6.64 -0.26
N GLU A 770 -15.69 7.48 -0.90
CA GLU A 770 -15.73 8.92 -0.69
C GLU A 770 -17.07 9.48 -1.16
N HIS A 771 -17.61 8.88 -2.21
CA HIS A 771 -18.88 9.27 -2.79
C HIS A 771 -20.05 8.88 -1.88
N ILE A 772 -20.09 7.66 -1.36
CA ILE A 772 -21.07 7.18 -0.39
C ILE A 772 -20.99 8.03 0.89
N GLY A 773 -19.79 8.27 1.41
CA GLY A 773 -19.60 9.11 2.59
C GLY A 773 -20.01 10.57 2.38
N ALA A 774 -19.87 11.11 1.17
CA ALA A 774 -20.24 12.50 0.86
C ALA A 774 -21.72 12.69 0.50
N MET A 775 -22.35 11.70 -0.14
CA MET A 775 -23.64 11.83 -0.84
C MET A 775 -24.78 11.09 -0.16
N SER A 776 -24.55 10.45 0.98
CA SER A 776 -25.57 9.67 1.67
C SER A 776 -25.57 9.91 3.17
N THR A 777 -26.55 9.32 3.85
CA THR A 777 -26.62 9.29 5.31
C THR A 777 -25.68 8.26 5.95
N ALA A 778 -24.84 7.55 5.19
CA ALA A 778 -23.97 6.48 5.72
C ALA A 778 -23.09 6.89 6.93
N PRO A 779 -22.55 8.13 7.02
CA PRO A 779 -21.80 8.56 8.19
C PRO A 779 -22.62 8.69 9.49
N LEU A 780 -23.95 8.67 9.43
CA LEU A 780 -24.84 8.72 10.60
C LEU A 780 -24.50 7.65 11.65
N ASN A 781 -24.10 6.47 11.17
CA ASN A 781 -23.78 5.32 12.00
C ASN A 781 -22.29 5.21 12.34
N SER A 782 -21.56 6.32 12.29
CA SER A 782 -20.23 6.45 12.90
C SER A 782 -20.25 5.99 14.36
N ARG A 783 -19.18 5.29 14.80
CA ARG A 783 -19.07 4.77 16.17
C ARG A 783 -19.31 5.80 17.26
N HIS A 784 -18.87 7.04 17.07
CA HIS A 784 -19.04 8.11 18.08
C HIS A 784 -20.43 8.76 18.05
N LEU A 785 -21.20 8.60 16.96
CA LEU A 785 -22.58 9.09 16.85
C LEU A 785 -23.60 8.01 17.22
N ASN A 786 -23.34 6.78 16.82
CA ASN A 786 -24.17 5.60 17.07
C ASN A 786 -23.29 4.41 17.53
N PRO A 787 -22.84 4.37 18.80
CA PRO A 787 -22.00 3.27 19.29
C PRO A 787 -22.69 1.90 19.15
N LYS A 788 -24.03 1.87 19.25
CA LYS A 788 -24.84 0.67 19.06
C LYS A 788 -24.67 0.01 17.69
N ALA A 789 -24.28 0.75 16.65
CA ALA A 789 -24.01 0.19 15.32
C ALA A 789 -22.94 -0.92 15.35
N TYR A 790 -21.96 -0.81 16.26
CA TYR A 790 -20.86 -1.76 16.42
C TYR A 790 -21.09 -2.74 17.59
N GLU A 791 -21.97 -2.41 18.55
CA GLU A 791 -22.32 -3.29 19.68
C GLU A 791 -23.37 -4.35 19.29
N ASN A 792 -24.26 -4.02 18.36
CA ASN A 792 -25.27 -4.91 17.80
C ASN A 792 -24.61 -5.90 16.82
N VAL A 793 -23.95 -6.92 17.37
CA VAL A 793 -23.24 -7.93 16.59
C VAL A 793 -24.09 -9.19 16.40
N VAL A 794 -24.19 -9.64 15.15
CA VAL A 794 -24.78 -10.93 14.76
C VAL A 794 -23.65 -11.86 14.32
N GLU A 795 -23.41 -12.93 15.08
CA GLU A 795 -22.35 -13.88 14.81
C GLU A 795 -22.91 -15.16 14.15
N HIS A 796 -22.26 -15.62 13.08
CA HIS A 796 -22.67 -16.81 12.34
C HIS A 796 -21.48 -17.64 11.86
N SER A 797 -21.64 -18.94 11.66
CA SER A 797 -20.63 -19.84 11.09
C SER A 797 -21.24 -20.52 9.86
N PHE A 798 -20.51 -20.54 8.75
CA PHE A 798 -20.92 -21.17 7.50
C PHE A 798 -20.20 -22.50 7.26
N LEU A 799 -19.06 -22.72 7.91
CA LEU A 799 -18.21 -23.91 7.71
C LEU A 799 -18.30 -24.86 8.91
N GLN A 800 -18.14 -26.17 8.65
CA GLN A 800 -18.08 -27.17 9.73
C GLN A 800 -16.86 -27.00 10.65
N LYS A 801 -15.75 -26.49 10.09
CA LYS A 801 -14.53 -26.16 10.83
C LYS A 801 -14.11 -24.73 10.47
N PRO A 802 -13.79 -23.87 11.47
CA PRO A 802 -13.30 -22.53 11.20
C PRO A 802 -11.95 -22.52 10.48
N ILE A 803 -11.72 -21.52 9.64
CA ILE A 803 -10.52 -21.40 8.80
C ILE A 803 -9.25 -21.26 9.66
N HIS A 804 -9.32 -20.56 10.79
CA HIS A 804 -8.18 -20.38 11.69
C HIS A 804 -7.70 -21.70 12.35
N THR A 805 -8.59 -22.69 12.53
CA THR A 805 -8.16 -24.01 13.05
C THR A 805 -7.28 -24.78 12.07
N LEU A 806 -7.37 -24.48 10.77
CA LEU A 806 -6.47 -25.03 9.76
C LEU A 806 -5.06 -24.44 9.84
N VAL A 807 -4.93 -23.20 10.34
CA VAL A 807 -3.62 -22.55 10.53
C VAL A 807 -2.89 -23.16 11.71
N GLU A 808 -3.61 -23.46 12.81
CA GLU A 808 -3.05 -24.21 13.93
C GLU A 808 -2.69 -25.65 13.53
N GLU A 809 -3.56 -26.35 12.79
CA GLU A 809 -3.22 -27.67 12.22
C GLU A 809 -1.97 -27.60 11.31
N LYS A 810 -1.80 -26.53 10.52
CA LYS A 810 -0.58 -26.32 9.71
C LYS A 810 0.66 -26.04 10.55
N LYS A 811 0.57 -25.23 11.60
CA LYS A 811 1.70 -24.96 12.52
C LYS A 811 2.13 -26.21 13.27
N HIS A 812 1.17 -27.00 13.75
CA HIS A 812 1.44 -28.31 14.37
C HIS A 812 2.05 -29.30 13.38
N ASN A 813 1.57 -29.30 12.14
CA ASN A 813 2.15 -30.13 11.08
C ASN A 813 3.60 -29.74 10.74
N ALA A 814 3.89 -28.44 10.60
CA ALA A 814 5.24 -27.93 10.39
C ALA A 814 6.15 -28.30 11.57
N PHE A 815 5.65 -28.16 12.80
CA PHE A 815 6.35 -28.64 13.99
C PHE A 815 6.65 -30.14 13.90
N ILE A 816 5.66 -30.99 13.61
CA ILE A 816 5.85 -32.45 13.46
C ILE A 816 6.93 -32.76 12.42
N GLN A 817 6.94 -32.03 11.30
CA GLN A 817 7.93 -32.19 10.25
C GLN A 817 9.34 -31.83 10.74
N HIS A 818 9.50 -30.67 11.38
CA HIS A 818 10.77 -30.22 11.97
C HIS A 818 11.25 -31.13 13.10
N PHE A 819 10.35 -31.52 14.01
CA PHE A 819 10.62 -32.43 15.11
C PHE A 819 11.21 -33.74 14.60
N ILE A 820 10.56 -34.35 13.60
CA ILE A 820 11.07 -35.60 13.02
C ILE A 820 12.39 -35.38 12.29
N GLN A 821 12.55 -34.31 11.49
CA GLN A 821 13.82 -34.02 10.81
C GLN A 821 14.98 -33.84 11.81
N HIS A 822 14.71 -33.21 12.94
CA HIS A 822 15.68 -32.95 13.99
C HIS A 822 16.06 -34.23 14.76
N HIS A 823 15.05 -35.01 15.16
CA HIS A 823 15.21 -36.18 16.03
C HIS A 823 15.46 -37.50 15.27
N ALA A 824 15.40 -37.49 13.93
CA ALA A 824 15.60 -38.67 13.09
C ALA A 824 16.77 -38.46 12.11
N PRO A 825 18.02 -38.71 12.54
CA PRO A 825 19.17 -38.64 11.64
C PRO A 825 18.99 -39.53 10.41
N GLY A 826 19.36 -39.01 9.24
CA GLY A 826 19.26 -39.73 7.97
C GLY A 826 17.89 -39.64 7.29
N VAL A 827 16.99 -38.77 7.74
CA VAL A 827 15.81 -38.36 6.98
C VAL A 827 16.23 -37.47 5.81
N GLU A 828 15.89 -37.85 4.58
CA GLU A 828 16.38 -37.17 3.36
C GLU A 828 15.44 -36.07 2.85
N ARG A 829 14.18 -36.09 3.28
CA ARG A 829 13.16 -35.12 2.88
C ARG A 829 12.18 -34.87 4.00
N GLU A 830 11.48 -33.76 3.90
CA GLU A 830 10.41 -33.40 4.82
C GLU A 830 9.37 -34.52 4.96
N PRO A 831 9.01 -34.92 6.19
CA PRO A 831 7.99 -35.92 6.44
C PRO A 831 6.64 -35.53 5.82
N LEU A 832 5.91 -36.51 5.31
CA LEU A 832 4.59 -36.30 4.70
C LEU A 832 3.50 -36.62 5.72
N ILE A 833 2.65 -35.64 6.03
CA ILE A 833 1.51 -35.81 6.94
C ILE A 833 0.25 -36.09 6.12
N GLU A 834 -0.34 -37.26 6.30
CA GLU A 834 -1.54 -37.69 5.60
C GLU A 834 -2.60 -38.22 6.59
N LYS A 835 -3.84 -38.45 6.12
CA LYS A 835 -4.96 -39.00 6.92
C LYS A 835 -4.65 -40.32 7.67
N GLY A 836 -3.54 -41.00 7.34
CA GLY A 836 -3.09 -42.24 7.98
C GLY A 836 -1.88 -42.12 8.90
N GLY A 837 -1.30 -40.92 9.09
CA GLY A 837 -0.11 -40.71 9.91
C GLY A 837 1.00 -39.92 9.22
N VAL A 838 2.15 -39.85 9.88
CA VAL A 838 3.38 -39.20 9.41
C VAL A 838 4.25 -40.22 8.70
N LYS A 839 4.54 -40.00 7.41
CA LYS A 839 5.43 -40.84 6.62
C LYS A 839 6.83 -40.24 6.60
N ILE A 840 7.81 -41.03 7.01
CA ILE A 840 9.20 -40.66 7.18
C ILE A 840 10.04 -41.47 6.19
N GLU A 841 10.90 -40.80 5.42
CA GLU A 841 11.82 -41.42 4.47
C GLU A 841 13.25 -41.34 4.99
N PHE A 842 13.84 -42.51 5.27
CA PHE A 842 15.22 -42.64 5.70
C PHE A 842 16.13 -43.04 4.54
N LYS A 843 17.35 -42.49 4.55
CA LYS A 843 18.44 -42.78 3.61
C LYS A 843 18.71 -44.27 3.44
N ASN A 844 18.60 -45.04 4.52
CA ASN A 844 18.70 -46.50 4.50
C ASN A 844 18.09 -47.12 5.77
N GLN A 845 17.99 -48.45 5.77
CA GLN A 845 17.44 -49.24 6.88
C GLN A 845 18.14 -49.00 8.21
N ARG A 846 19.47 -48.77 8.22
CA ARG A 846 20.23 -48.55 9.46
C ARG A 846 19.76 -47.30 10.21
N TYR A 847 19.46 -46.22 9.50
CA TYR A 847 18.93 -45.00 10.12
C TYR A 847 17.52 -45.20 10.69
N LEU A 848 16.67 -45.94 9.97
CA LEU A 848 15.34 -46.33 10.46
C LEU A 848 15.46 -47.18 11.73
N ASP A 849 16.32 -48.20 11.74
CA ASP A 849 16.50 -49.10 12.88
C ASP A 849 17.03 -48.34 14.12
N ASN A 850 17.98 -47.41 13.92
CA ASN A 850 18.47 -46.53 14.99
C ASN A 850 17.36 -45.65 15.57
N PHE A 851 16.54 -45.06 14.70
CA PHE A 851 15.41 -44.23 15.13
C PHE A 851 14.39 -45.04 15.93
N LYS A 852 14.05 -46.25 15.46
CA LYS A 852 13.19 -47.18 16.19
C LYS A 852 13.77 -47.61 17.54
N ALA A 853 15.08 -47.84 17.61
CA ALA A 853 15.72 -48.22 18.87
C ALA A 853 15.64 -47.07 19.89
N LEU A 854 15.89 -45.83 19.44
CA LEU A 854 15.82 -44.64 20.28
C LEU A 854 14.41 -44.36 20.79
N TYR A 855 13.38 -44.59 19.97
CA TYR A 855 11.98 -44.28 20.27
C TYR A 855 11.10 -45.53 20.41
N SER A 856 11.68 -46.64 20.87
CA SER A 856 11.02 -47.96 20.87
C SER A 856 9.66 -47.99 21.59
N GLU A 857 9.50 -47.21 22.65
CA GLU A 857 8.25 -47.09 23.42
C GLU A 857 7.11 -46.38 22.67
N TYR A 858 7.41 -45.68 21.57
CA TYR A 858 6.44 -44.92 20.75
C TYR A 858 6.14 -45.56 19.39
N MET A 859 6.60 -46.79 19.14
CA MET A 859 6.44 -47.45 17.84
C MET A 859 5.11 -48.19 17.67
N ASN A 860 4.15 -48.00 18.58
CA ASN A 860 2.87 -48.71 18.50
C ASN A 860 2.06 -48.27 17.27
N GLY A 861 1.68 -49.23 16.42
CA GLY A 861 0.97 -48.97 15.17
C GLY A 861 1.87 -48.44 14.04
N ALA A 862 3.19 -48.45 14.21
CA ALA A 862 4.13 -48.10 13.15
C ALA A 862 4.08 -49.11 12.00
N MET A 863 4.16 -48.62 10.76
CA MET A 863 4.23 -49.48 9.56
C MET A 863 5.52 -49.22 8.78
N GLU A 864 6.27 -50.28 8.52
CA GLU A 864 7.49 -50.22 7.72
C GLU A 864 7.24 -50.65 6.28
N ARG A 865 7.95 -49.99 5.35
CA ARG A 865 8.03 -50.42 3.95
C ARG A 865 9.44 -50.26 3.43
N ASN A 866 9.92 -51.30 2.76
CA ASN A 866 11.17 -51.24 2.01
C ASN A 866 10.98 -50.39 0.76
N GLY A 867 11.88 -49.42 0.60
CA GLY A 867 11.93 -48.52 -0.54
C GLY A 867 12.62 -49.07 -1.77
N LYS A 868 12.41 -48.40 -2.91
CA LYS A 868 13.30 -48.55 -4.06
C LYS A 868 14.64 -47.85 -3.75
N ALA A 869 15.73 -48.35 -4.32
CA ALA A 869 17.09 -47.79 -4.21
C ALA A 869 17.69 -47.78 -2.78
N GLY A 870 17.36 -48.76 -1.94
CA GLY A 870 17.99 -48.92 -0.61
C GLY A 870 17.46 -48.00 0.50
N LYS A 871 16.42 -47.21 0.21
CA LYS A 871 15.73 -46.35 1.18
C LYS A 871 14.77 -47.15 2.06
N ALA A 872 14.46 -46.62 3.24
CA ALA A 872 13.53 -47.23 4.17
C ALA A 872 12.43 -46.24 4.58
N TYR A 873 11.19 -46.71 4.71
CA TYR A 873 10.03 -45.87 5.01
C TYR A 873 9.36 -46.32 6.30
N LEU A 874 9.02 -45.35 7.15
CA LEU A 874 8.26 -45.55 8.38
C LEU A 874 6.99 -44.70 8.33
N THR A 875 5.84 -45.27 8.64
CA THR A 875 4.59 -44.52 8.86
C THR A 875 4.22 -44.62 10.33
N LEU A 876 4.06 -43.47 11.00
CA LEU A 876 3.68 -43.39 12.41
C LEU A 876 2.32 -42.70 12.58
N PRO A 877 1.43 -43.19 13.46
CA PRO A 877 0.25 -42.42 13.86
C PRO A 877 0.66 -41.07 14.47
N ILE A 878 -0.09 -39.99 14.19
CA ILE A 878 0.21 -38.65 14.73
C ILE A 878 0.28 -38.68 16.27
N ALA A 879 -0.63 -39.40 16.92
CA ALA A 879 -0.65 -39.57 18.38
C ALA A 879 0.65 -40.17 18.95
N GLN A 880 1.40 -40.97 18.17
CA GLN A 880 2.69 -41.49 18.61
C GLN A 880 3.79 -40.43 18.51
N VAL A 881 3.75 -39.58 17.49
CA VAL A 881 4.68 -38.44 17.39
C VAL A 881 4.43 -37.44 18.52
N GLU A 882 3.17 -37.19 18.88
CA GLU A 882 2.80 -36.38 20.06
C GLU A 882 3.27 -37.02 21.37
N ALA A 883 3.26 -38.37 21.46
CA ALA A 883 3.80 -39.07 22.61
C ALA A 883 5.33 -38.94 22.70
N MET A 884 6.05 -39.00 21.56
CA MET A 884 7.49 -38.76 21.50
C MET A 884 7.85 -37.35 21.97
N GLU A 885 7.11 -36.36 21.49
CA GLU A 885 7.23 -34.96 21.91
C GLU A 885 7.06 -34.81 23.43
N ASN A 886 5.98 -35.37 23.97
CA ASN A 886 5.74 -35.39 25.42
C ASN A 886 6.89 -36.05 26.18
N GLY A 887 7.50 -37.10 25.61
CA GLY A 887 8.68 -37.77 26.15
C GLY A 887 9.90 -36.85 26.26
N VAL A 888 10.19 -36.06 25.21
CA VAL A 888 11.27 -35.05 25.22
C VAL A 888 11.05 -34.03 26.34
N LEU A 889 9.84 -33.47 26.43
CA LEU A 889 9.50 -32.48 27.45
C LEU A 889 9.52 -33.05 28.87
N LYS A 890 9.08 -34.29 29.05
CA LYS A 890 9.18 -35.01 30.34
C LYS A 890 10.63 -35.19 30.79
N GLY A 891 11.57 -35.34 29.86
CA GLY A 891 13.00 -35.36 30.14
C GLY A 891 13.59 -34.00 30.55
N ARG A 892 12.88 -32.88 30.35
CA ARG A 892 13.33 -31.52 30.67
C ARG A 892 12.59 -30.92 31.87
N TYR A 893 11.31 -31.25 32.02
CA TYR A 893 10.49 -30.82 33.13
C TYR A 893 10.06 -32.03 33.96
N GLN A 894 10.70 -32.21 35.12
CA GLN A 894 10.49 -33.35 36.03
C GLN A 894 9.05 -33.52 36.55
N HIS A 895 8.19 -32.52 36.35
CA HIS A 895 6.79 -32.53 36.77
C HIS A 895 5.85 -32.45 35.57
N TYR A 896 6.31 -32.86 34.39
CA TYR A 896 5.50 -32.86 33.18
C TYR A 896 4.24 -33.69 33.37
N ALA A 897 3.09 -33.08 33.09
CA ALA A 897 1.77 -33.64 33.25
C ALA A 897 0.98 -33.42 31.96
N THR A 898 0.25 -34.45 31.53
CA THR A 898 -0.60 -34.43 30.31
C THR A 898 -2.08 -34.27 30.63
N SER A 899 -2.44 -34.29 31.91
CA SER A 899 -3.81 -34.06 32.38
C SER A 899 -3.82 -33.41 33.77
N ASN A 900 -4.94 -32.79 34.15
CA ASN A 900 -5.10 -32.21 35.50
C ASN A 900 -4.98 -33.26 36.63
N ASN A 901 -5.21 -34.53 36.33
CA ASN A 901 -5.17 -35.62 37.30
C ASN A 901 -3.72 -36.03 37.64
N GLU A 902 -2.75 -35.61 36.83
CA GLU A 902 -1.31 -35.85 37.05
C GLU A 902 -0.64 -34.69 37.82
N ASN A 903 -1.40 -33.67 38.19
CA ASN A 903 -0.88 -32.56 38.98
C ASN A 903 -0.42 -33.02 40.35
N ARG A 904 0.73 -32.52 40.80
CA ARG A 904 1.14 -32.71 42.19
C ARG A 904 0.27 -31.88 43.13
N GLU A 905 0.11 -32.38 44.35
CA GLU A 905 -0.46 -31.59 45.45
C GLU A 905 0.53 -30.50 45.85
N VAL A 906 0.08 -29.24 45.78
CA VAL A 906 0.90 -28.06 46.01
C VAL A 906 0.13 -27.00 46.78
N VAL A 907 0.86 -26.13 47.49
CA VAL A 907 0.27 -25.08 48.36
C VAL A 907 -0.37 -23.96 47.52
N SER A 908 0.21 -23.65 46.36
CA SER A 908 -0.36 -22.70 45.41
C SER A 908 -0.38 -23.32 44.02
N VAL A 909 -1.56 -23.69 43.54
CA VAL A 909 -1.74 -24.19 42.18
C VAL A 909 -1.48 -23.06 41.18
N ALA A 910 -0.76 -23.35 40.09
CA ALA A 910 -0.60 -22.40 38.99
C ALA A 910 -1.95 -22.27 38.25
N THR A 911 -2.42 -21.04 38.07
CA THR A 911 -3.70 -20.73 37.42
C THR A 911 -3.47 -19.70 36.31
N CYS A 912 -4.47 -19.55 35.45
CA CYS A 912 -4.42 -18.61 34.34
C CYS A 912 -4.76 -17.18 34.75
N ASP A 913 -4.89 -16.89 36.06
CA ASP A 913 -5.44 -15.61 36.55
C ASP A 913 -4.60 -14.40 36.11
N ASN A 914 -3.28 -14.61 35.98
CA ASN A 914 -2.30 -13.60 35.57
C ASN A 914 -2.10 -13.50 34.05
N LEU A 915 -2.75 -14.35 33.24
CA LEU A 915 -2.70 -14.23 31.78
C LEU A 915 -3.62 -13.12 31.29
N ASP A 916 -3.23 -12.49 30.19
CA ASP A 916 -4.13 -11.67 29.39
C ASP A 916 -5.37 -12.48 28.97
N GLN A 917 -6.52 -11.80 28.84
CA GLN A 917 -7.81 -12.42 28.50
C GLN A 917 -7.75 -13.24 27.19
N SER A 918 -6.90 -12.81 26.26
CA SER A 918 -6.63 -13.49 25.00
C SER A 918 -6.17 -14.94 25.18
N PHE A 919 -5.29 -15.20 26.15
CA PHE A 919 -4.71 -16.53 26.42
C PHE A 919 -5.50 -17.35 27.45
N LYS A 920 -6.29 -16.69 28.31
CA LYS A 920 -7.12 -17.37 29.32
C LYS A 920 -8.02 -18.44 28.72
N SER A 921 -8.50 -18.27 27.49
CA SER A 921 -9.36 -19.26 26.81
C SER A 921 -8.62 -20.56 26.45
N ARG A 922 -7.40 -20.47 25.90
CA ARG A 922 -6.53 -21.60 25.51
C ARG A 922 -6.14 -22.47 26.70
N TYR A 923 -5.90 -21.85 27.86
CA TYR A 923 -5.44 -22.54 29.06
C TYR A 923 -6.50 -22.68 30.15
N LYS A 924 -7.75 -22.22 29.93
CA LYS A 924 -8.77 -22.01 30.96
C LYS A 924 -9.03 -23.21 31.86
N GLN A 925 -9.00 -24.40 31.26
CA GLN A 925 -9.30 -25.66 31.94
C GLN A 925 -8.06 -26.35 32.50
N ARG A 926 -6.88 -25.74 32.37
CA ARG A 926 -5.58 -26.30 32.77
C ARG A 926 -5.13 -25.59 34.04
N GLN A 927 -4.63 -26.36 35.01
CA GLN A 927 -4.09 -25.83 36.25
C GLN A 927 -2.84 -26.61 36.68
N GLY A 928 -2.07 -26.04 37.59
CA GLY A 928 -0.93 -26.71 38.22
C GLY A 928 0.19 -27.06 37.25
N ASP A 929 0.69 -28.29 37.37
CA ASP A 929 1.76 -28.81 36.53
C ASP A 929 1.30 -29.03 35.08
N PHE A 930 0.03 -29.40 34.85
CA PHE A 930 -0.53 -29.55 33.50
C PHE A 930 -0.54 -28.22 32.74
N LEU A 931 -0.89 -27.13 33.43
CA LEU A 931 -0.82 -25.79 32.84
C LEU A 931 0.61 -25.44 32.41
N LYS A 932 1.59 -25.64 33.30
CA LYS A 932 3.00 -25.37 33.00
C LYS A 932 3.55 -26.25 31.89
N SER A 933 3.19 -27.54 31.90
CA SER A 933 3.56 -28.51 30.87
C SER A 933 3.03 -28.08 29.51
N THR A 934 1.80 -27.58 29.46
CA THR A 934 1.21 -27.11 28.20
C THR A 934 1.86 -25.82 27.70
N ILE A 935 2.20 -24.88 28.59
CA ILE A 935 2.94 -23.68 28.20
C ILE A 935 4.33 -24.05 27.67
N LEU A 936 5.03 -24.99 28.31
CA LEU A 936 6.33 -25.48 27.86
C LEU A 936 6.24 -26.23 26.53
N LYS A 937 5.13 -26.95 26.30
CA LYS A 937 4.84 -27.59 25.03
C LYS A 937 4.70 -26.56 23.91
N ASP A 938 3.80 -25.59 24.09
CA ASP A 938 3.60 -24.50 23.13
C ASP A 938 4.92 -23.75 22.87
N PHE A 939 5.73 -23.54 23.91
CA PHE A 939 7.04 -22.89 23.80
C PHE A 939 8.03 -23.73 22.99
N TYR A 940 8.06 -25.05 23.20
CA TYR A 940 8.92 -25.96 22.46
C TYR A 940 8.55 -26.00 20.97
N GLU A 941 7.25 -26.09 20.65
CA GLU A 941 6.75 -26.04 19.28
C GLU A 941 7.15 -24.73 18.57
N ASP A 942 7.01 -23.60 19.25
CA ASP A 942 7.41 -22.29 18.73
C ASP A 942 8.94 -22.18 18.52
N LEU A 943 9.74 -22.79 19.41
CA LEU A 943 11.21 -22.81 19.29
C LEU A 943 11.70 -23.69 18.15
N GLU A 944 11.10 -24.87 17.93
CA GLU A 944 11.52 -25.77 16.85
C GLU A 944 11.25 -25.19 15.46
N ASN A 945 10.25 -24.31 15.34
CA ASN A 945 9.97 -23.54 14.13
C ASN A 945 10.88 -22.31 13.95
N ALA A 946 11.70 -21.96 14.95
CA ALA A 946 12.62 -20.83 14.86
C ALA A 946 13.90 -21.24 14.11
N GLU A 947 14.18 -20.62 12.97
CA GLU A 947 15.30 -20.99 12.09
C GLU A 947 16.60 -20.22 12.44
N THR A 948 16.48 -19.06 13.09
CA THR A 948 17.61 -18.22 13.46
C THR A 948 17.67 -17.90 14.94
N ALA A 949 18.85 -17.47 15.42
CA ALA A 949 19.01 -17.01 16.79
C ALA A 949 18.12 -15.79 17.12
N LYS A 950 17.80 -14.96 16.11
CA LYS A 950 16.87 -13.84 16.25
C LYS A 950 15.45 -14.37 16.51
N ASP A 951 15.00 -15.32 15.71
CA ASP A 951 13.66 -15.92 15.86
C ASP A 951 13.48 -16.57 17.23
N VAL A 952 14.52 -17.26 17.72
CA VAL A 952 14.53 -17.84 19.08
C VAL A 952 14.36 -16.74 20.15
N ASN A 953 15.06 -15.61 20.02
CA ASN A 953 14.94 -14.50 20.95
C ASN A 953 13.56 -13.82 20.87
N ASP A 954 12.98 -13.71 19.68
CA ASP A 954 11.64 -13.15 19.47
C ASP A 954 10.56 -14.03 20.13
N VAL A 955 10.68 -15.37 20.01
CA VAL A 955 9.82 -16.32 20.72
C VAL A 955 9.97 -16.15 22.24
N VAL A 956 11.19 -16.08 22.77
CA VAL A 956 11.45 -15.89 24.20
C VAL A 956 10.84 -14.58 24.71
N ASN A 957 11.04 -13.48 23.99
CA ASN A 957 10.53 -12.16 24.34
C ASN A 957 8.99 -12.15 24.36
N ARG A 958 8.36 -12.82 23.39
CA ARG A 958 6.90 -12.96 23.32
C ARG A 958 6.33 -13.64 24.57
N TYR A 959 6.89 -14.80 24.97
CA TYR A 959 6.43 -15.52 26.17
C TYR A 959 6.65 -14.75 27.48
N LYS A 960 7.69 -13.90 27.52
CA LYS A 960 7.94 -13.00 28.65
C LYS A 960 6.95 -11.84 28.69
N ALA A 961 6.54 -11.32 27.53
CA ALA A 961 5.64 -10.17 27.44
C ALA A 961 4.17 -10.50 27.74
N ASP A 962 3.71 -11.70 27.42
CA ASP A 962 2.29 -12.08 27.54
C ASP A 962 1.91 -12.83 28.85
N GLY A 963 2.84 -12.90 29.80
CA GLY A 963 2.60 -13.47 31.14
C GLY A 963 2.67 -14.99 31.22
N ARG A 964 2.90 -15.71 30.10
CA ARG A 964 3.10 -17.16 30.13
C ARG A 964 4.37 -17.53 30.88
N TYR A 965 5.46 -16.78 30.69
CA TYR A 965 6.69 -16.97 31.46
C TYR A 965 6.47 -16.76 32.97
N ASP A 966 5.65 -15.79 33.37
CA ASP A 966 5.37 -15.52 34.78
C ASP A 966 4.66 -16.70 35.47
N ILE A 967 3.80 -17.42 34.73
CA ILE A 967 3.20 -18.67 35.21
C ILE A 967 4.28 -19.74 35.43
N LEU A 968 5.21 -19.89 34.49
CA LEU A 968 6.34 -20.82 34.66
C LEU A 968 7.19 -20.42 35.87
N ALA A 969 7.46 -19.14 36.06
CA ALA A 969 8.26 -18.60 37.17
C ALA A 969 7.55 -18.66 38.52
N LYS A 970 6.22 -18.77 38.57
CA LYS A 970 5.46 -18.88 39.83
C LYS A 970 5.79 -20.19 40.55
N ALA A 971 6.44 -20.08 41.70
CA ALA A 971 6.69 -21.21 42.58
C ALA A 971 5.38 -21.75 43.16
N GLN A 972 5.22 -23.08 43.17
CA GLN A 972 4.02 -23.76 43.68
C GLN A 972 4.19 -24.26 45.13
N ASN A 973 5.43 -24.25 45.66
CA ASN A 973 5.76 -24.68 47.02
C ASN A 973 6.22 -23.49 47.90
N THR A 974 5.85 -23.49 49.18
CA THR A 974 6.07 -22.38 50.13
C THR A 974 7.55 -22.00 50.30
N THR A 975 8.43 -22.99 50.42
CA THR A 975 9.88 -22.75 50.60
C THR A 975 10.51 -22.04 49.40
N MET A 976 10.07 -22.35 48.19
CA MET A 976 10.58 -21.69 46.97
C MET A 976 10.01 -20.28 46.80
N GLN A 977 8.75 -20.06 47.20
CA GLN A 977 8.13 -18.73 47.19
C GLN A 977 8.86 -17.76 48.13
N VAL A 978 9.32 -18.24 49.29
CA VAL A 978 10.04 -17.43 50.28
C VAL A 978 11.49 -17.14 49.85
N LEU A 979 12.15 -18.08 49.17
CA LEU A 979 13.58 -17.99 48.83
C LEU A 979 13.87 -17.45 47.43
N GLY A 980 12.85 -17.16 46.60
CA GLY A 980 13.03 -16.61 45.25
C GLY A 980 13.78 -17.55 44.29
N ILE A 981 13.70 -18.86 44.52
CA ILE A 981 14.45 -19.87 43.75
C ILE A 981 13.81 -20.06 42.38
N THR A 982 14.63 -20.09 41.32
CA THR A 982 14.23 -20.44 39.96
C THR A 982 13.45 -21.75 39.93
N THR A 983 12.26 -21.74 39.34
CA THR A 983 11.41 -22.94 39.27
C THR A 983 11.95 -23.95 38.26
N SER A 984 11.64 -25.25 38.46
CA SER A 984 12.02 -26.29 37.50
C SER A 984 11.42 -26.08 36.11
N SER A 985 10.27 -25.39 36.01
CA SER A 985 9.67 -24.98 34.74
C SER A 985 10.43 -23.85 34.05
N VAL A 986 11.03 -22.91 34.80
CA VAL A 986 11.94 -21.90 34.21
C VAL A 986 13.26 -22.53 33.80
N THR A 987 13.79 -23.49 34.57
CA THR A 987 14.96 -24.26 34.14
C THR A 987 14.70 -24.98 32.82
N ALA A 988 13.56 -25.67 32.70
CA ALA A 988 13.18 -26.32 31.44
C ALA A 988 13.07 -25.33 30.28
N PHE A 989 12.47 -24.15 30.50
CA PHE A 989 12.37 -23.08 29.50
C PHE A 989 13.75 -22.62 29.00
N GLU A 990 14.70 -22.33 29.89
CA GLU A 990 16.04 -21.89 29.49
C GLU A 990 16.88 -23.03 28.88
N THR A 991 16.66 -24.28 29.29
CA THR A 991 17.28 -25.44 28.66
C THR A 991 16.83 -25.60 27.22
N LEU A 992 15.51 -25.59 26.94
CA LEU A 992 14.98 -25.72 25.59
C LEU A 992 15.49 -24.62 24.66
N ARG A 993 15.55 -23.38 25.16
CA ARG A 993 16.15 -22.25 24.43
C ARG A 993 17.62 -22.50 24.09
N THR A 994 18.40 -22.96 25.06
CA THR A 994 19.84 -23.19 24.91
C THR A 994 20.12 -24.33 23.91
N GLU A 995 19.36 -25.42 24.00
CA GLU A 995 19.44 -26.55 23.06
C GLU A 995 19.17 -26.07 21.63
N ARG A 996 18.07 -25.33 21.42
CA ARG A 996 17.73 -24.83 20.08
C ARG A 996 18.80 -23.90 19.49
N LEU A 997 19.37 -23.00 20.29
CA LEU A 997 20.46 -22.13 19.83
C LEU A 997 21.71 -22.94 19.43
N ALA A 998 22.04 -23.99 20.19
CA ALA A 998 23.15 -24.88 19.87
C ALA A 998 22.90 -25.66 18.57
N ASP A 999 21.67 -26.06 18.30
CA ASP A 999 21.29 -26.77 17.09
C ASP A 999 21.37 -25.89 15.84
N ILE A 1000 20.91 -24.63 15.95
CA ILE A 1000 21.04 -23.63 14.88
C ILE A 1000 22.52 -23.37 14.56
N ASP A 1001 23.36 -23.18 15.58
CA ASP A 1001 24.82 -23.01 15.40
C ASP A 1001 25.46 -24.24 14.74
N LYS A 1002 25.07 -25.46 15.15
CA LYS A 1002 25.56 -26.71 14.54
C LYS A 1002 25.14 -26.84 13.07
N ALA A 1003 23.89 -26.51 12.74
CA ALA A 1003 23.39 -26.54 11.38
C ALA A 1003 24.10 -25.52 10.48
N GLN A 1004 24.34 -24.31 10.97
CA GLN A 1004 25.11 -23.28 10.26
C GLN A 1004 26.55 -23.73 10.00
N ARG A 1005 27.23 -24.32 10.99
CA ARG A 1005 28.58 -24.86 10.80
C ARG A 1005 28.63 -25.99 9.78
N ALA A 1006 27.61 -26.84 9.73
CA ALA A 1006 27.51 -27.93 8.76
C ALA A 1006 27.20 -27.47 7.32
N GLN A 1007 26.72 -26.23 7.12
CA GLN A 1007 26.53 -25.64 5.78
C GLN A 1007 27.78 -24.91 5.26
N VAL A 1008 28.69 -24.53 6.16
CA VAL A 1008 29.95 -23.84 5.84
C VAL A 1008 31.11 -24.83 5.65
N ALA A 1009 30.98 -26.06 6.18
CA ALA A 1009 31.91 -27.18 6.00
C ALA A 1009 31.51 -28.05 4.81
#